data_AF-A0A239LB94-F1
#
_entry.id   AF-A0A239LB94-F1
#
_cell.length_a   1.000
_cell.length_b   1.000
_cell.length_c   1.000
_cell.angle_alpha   90.00
_cell.angle_beta   90.00
_cell.angle_gamma   90.00
#
_symmetry.space_group_name_H-M   'P 1'
#
loop_
_entity.id
_entity.type
_entity.pdbx_description
1 polymer ?
#
loop_
_entity_poly.entity_id
_entity_poly.type
_entity_poly.pdbx_seq_one_letter_code
_entity_poly.pdbx_strand_id
1 'polypeptide(L)'
;MTKQEPGSPLLDNVRRIVADRACSVLSLDIFDTVLWRRVPRPTDAFALLGSRLRDAGLCPPWVTDATFRRMRIAAEDAARRDRGTLGPEVSLFDIWRAMPDGVFGAAPLEQLVDAELRLERELTVVDLDIAEVVRAARKQDIEVVLVSDTYFTDDQLARLLDRPELGPMDTVRIFRSNQHGTGKATGLWEIVLRDLGRSPEQIVHVGDHEVADHEVPAALGVRTVHYRRLDDAYRDVLRREKEPVEPFGDHAPDLDDRHGDFGLTSLRAKAVHSGVPFTTSALDVAWRYGAGVLGPVLTGFAEWAAWKAHDTGTRRLWCSMREGELLSRLINEAAAARGWDVQAGPVWLSRFVTSLAGLDPHDTGAVHAFIRSGYRLTVRQALTVLDLQPGDVPGLAAELDTVIDNGDIADRVARALTETPHLCNRLAVTVTAARERMIRSLRDAGALDDPELTLVDLGWGGTIQRQLARALEIARIDVRVSGLYLATDNRSERVALAGLRAEGYLAQAGHPAHVAATITRSPEIVEQCVNALCGSLIGFSADGEPVLGDTPDAPSQNAERRTVQDGILAFQQQWNRYVAASGGDWPDLARPRAARDRLARILVAALESPTADEAAVFGNWTHEDNFGSTLVTTLLPADLKPAIPYLSPGDLGDLHMRDSFWPALIAASDTGLGAMVRAITDGAIDPAAFDPAGEPYETRLRYRTADDRWHEPIRRRVRINHNGLSFARIDFEHHDTVDISLAIPGRPAIVRVDWIEAKVIAGGRRREKVLRWDKPEDFVGLHYAECRYLGGNLMEFDTPYAAVWLPLARRAGTPTVSSAQVTIAFAMLPQSASGMAPRMPVDRRAEMAARAARLTERMRAEYRTAGVKGVAAGARRVARRKLGDDR
;
A
#
# COMPACT_ATOMS: atom_id res chain seq x y z
N MET A 1 -4.60 28.77 -24.83
CA MET A 1 -4.29 28.83 -23.39
C MET A 1 -2.90 28.25 -23.22
N THR A 2 -1.92 29.11 -22.95
CA THR A 2 -0.52 28.74 -22.73
C THR A 2 -0.47 27.74 -21.57
N LYS A 3 0.13 26.56 -21.78
CA LYS A 3 0.43 25.60 -20.71
C LYS A 3 1.29 26.34 -19.67
N GLN A 4 0.70 26.69 -18.53
CA GLN A 4 1.48 27.05 -17.35
C GLN A 4 2.15 25.75 -16.89
N GLU A 5 3.49 25.72 -16.97
CA GLU A 5 4.26 24.69 -16.30
C GLU A 5 3.95 24.75 -14.79
N PRO A 6 3.79 23.59 -14.11
CA PRO A 6 3.48 23.57 -12.69
C PRO A 6 4.68 24.10 -11.90
N GLY A 7 4.66 25.39 -11.60
CA GLY A 7 5.57 26.01 -10.64
C GLY A 7 5.08 25.83 -9.21
N SER A 8 6.00 25.94 -8.25
CA SER A 8 5.64 25.93 -6.82
C SER A 8 4.69 27.10 -6.48
N PRO A 9 3.48 26.84 -5.95
CA PRO A 9 2.55 27.90 -5.53
C PRO A 9 3.15 28.87 -4.50
N LEU A 10 4.13 28.41 -3.72
CA LEU A 10 4.87 29.22 -2.73
C LEU A 10 5.64 30.37 -3.40
N LEU A 11 6.22 30.14 -4.57
CA LEU A 11 7.05 31.12 -5.27
C LEU A 11 6.24 32.03 -6.20
N ASP A 12 4.95 31.76 -6.42
CA ASP A 12 4.11 32.59 -7.27
C ASP A 12 3.96 34.02 -6.74
N ASN A 13 3.98 34.20 -5.41
CA ASN A 13 3.99 35.53 -4.82
C ASN A 13 5.30 36.27 -5.12
N VAL A 14 6.45 35.58 -5.01
CA VAL A 14 7.76 36.15 -5.34
C VAL A 14 7.83 36.52 -6.82
N ARG A 15 7.39 35.62 -7.70
CA ARG A 15 7.33 35.85 -9.15
C ARG A 15 6.47 37.08 -9.48
N ARG A 16 5.35 37.27 -8.79
CA ARG A 16 4.48 38.45 -8.97
C ARG A 16 5.18 39.74 -8.50
N ILE A 17 5.79 39.73 -7.32
CA ILE A 17 6.52 40.89 -6.79
C ILE A 17 7.68 41.29 -7.74
N VAL A 18 8.40 40.31 -8.28
CA VAL A 18 9.45 40.51 -9.28
C VAL A 18 8.87 41.06 -10.59
N ALA A 19 7.78 40.48 -11.10
CA ALA A 19 7.15 40.91 -12.35
C ALA A 19 6.61 42.35 -12.28
N ASP A 20 6.00 42.72 -11.15
CA ASP A 20 5.42 44.05 -10.92
C ASP A 20 6.48 45.10 -10.53
N ARG A 21 7.77 44.70 -10.43
CA ARG A 21 8.88 45.54 -9.93
C ARG A 21 8.57 46.15 -8.56
N ALA A 22 7.82 45.44 -7.74
CA ALA A 22 7.42 45.90 -6.42
C ALA A 22 8.57 45.75 -5.40
N CYS A 23 9.73 45.19 -5.78
CA CYS A 23 10.98 45.15 -5.02
C CYS A 23 12.16 45.66 -5.86
N SER A 24 13.22 46.13 -5.21
CA SER A 24 14.48 46.54 -5.86
C SER A 24 15.61 45.54 -5.63
N VAL A 25 15.49 44.71 -4.59
CA VAL A 25 16.45 43.65 -4.26
C VAL A 25 15.72 42.34 -3.99
N LEU A 26 16.16 41.28 -4.66
CA LEU A 26 15.86 39.90 -4.33
C LEU A 26 17.03 39.33 -3.51
N SER A 27 16.77 39.04 -2.25
CA SER A 27 17.70 38.38 -1.34
C SER A 27 17.34 36.90 -1.22
N LEU A 28 18.32 36.00 -1.29
CA LEU A 28 18.10 34.56 -1.21
C LEU A 28 19.05 33.93 -0.19
N ASP A 29 18.57 32.95 0.57
CA ASP A 29 19.48 32.01 1.23
C ASP A 29 20.15 31.05 0.22
N ILE A 30 21.32 30.52 0.58
CA ILE A 30 22.08 29.61 -0.27
C ILE A 30 21.61 28.17 -0.12
N PHE A 31 21.57 27.63 1.09
CA PHE A 31 21.43 26.19 1.32
C PHE A 31 19.98 25.83 1.66
N ASP A 32 19.50 24.71 1.13
CA ASP A 32 18.08 24.32 1.20
C ASP A 32 17.10 25.37 0.60
N THR A 33 17.64 26.39 -0.10
CA THR A 33 16.93 27.41 -0.88
C THR A 33 17.44 27.48 -2.33
N VAL A 34 18.60 28.10 -2.61
CA VAL A 34 19.18 28.15 -3.97
C VAL A 34 19.79 26.79 -4.35
N LEU A 35 20.46 26.14 -3.40
CA LEU A 35 21.06 24.82 -3.54
C LEU A 35 20.43 23.88 -2.53
N TRP A 36 19.88 22.75 -2.99
CA TRP A 36 19.42 21.67 -2.12
C TRP A 36 20.33 20.45 -2.29
N ARG A 37 20.32 19.53 -1.33
CA ARG A 37 21.23 18.37 -1.35
C ARG A 37 20.50 17.08 -1.70
N ARG A 38 21.18 16.19 -2.44
CA ARG A 38 20.76 14.79 -2.66
C ARG A 38 21.05 13.91 -1.44
N VAL A 39 20.68 14.40 -0.27
CA VAL A 39 20.64 13.65 0.98
C VAL A 39 19.43 14.12 1.80
N PRO A 40 18.88 13.27 2.69
CA PRO A 40 17.71 13.63 3.49
C PRO A 40 17.99 14.82 4.42
N ARG A 41 19.13 14.80 5.12
CA ARG A 41 19.62 15.90 5.97
C ARG A 41 21.03 16.33 5.53
N PRO A 42 21.40 17.61 5.70
CA PRO A 42 22.77 18.07 5.42
C PRO A 42 23.85 17.26 6.15
N THR A 43 23.58 16.84 7.40
CA THR A 43 24.52 16.05 8.21
C THR A 43 24.71 14.61 7.71
N ASP A 44 23.87 14.10 6.79
CA ASP A 44 24.08 12.81 6.15
C ASP A 44 25.23 12.86 5.13
N ALA A 45 25.56 14.04 4.59
CA ALA A 45 26.73 14.20 3.73
C ALA A 45 28.04 13.81 4.45
N PHE A 46 28.12 14.02 5.77
CA PHE A 46 29.31 13.65 6.54
C PHE A 46 29.52 12.13 6.62
N ALA A 47 28.47 11.32 6.57
CA ALA A 47 28.62 9.87 6.49
C ALA A 47 29.30 9.47 5.18
N LEU A 48 28.87 10.05 4.06
CA LEU A 48 29.47 9.85 2.74
C LEU A 48 30.92 10.36 2.67
N LEU A 49 31.20 11.49 3.33
CA LEU A 49 32.55 12.03 3.46
C LEU A 49 33.48 11.06 4.20
N GLY A 50 33.02 10.51 5.32
CA GLY A 50 33.77 9.52 6.10
C GLY A 50 34.14 8.31 5.25
N SER A 51 33.18 7.77 4.49
CA SER A 51 33.39 6.65 3.57
C SER A 51 34.48 6.96 2.53
N ARG A 52 34.36 8.09 1.84
CA ARG A 52 35.33 8.49 0.80
C ARG A 52 36.72 8.77 1.33
N LEU A 53 36.82 9.36 2.53
CA LEU A 53 38.12 9.60 3.15
C LEU A 53 38.79 8.28 3.57
N ARG A 54 38.01 7.27 4.01
CA ARG A 54 38.56 5.94 4.27
C ARG A 54 39.08 5.28 2.99
N ASP A 55 38.29 5.32 1.92
CA ASP A 55 38.70 4.76 0.62
C ASP A 55 39.94 5.44 0.06
N ALA A 56 40.11 6.75 0.33
CA ALA A 56 41.29 7.51 -0.03
C ALA A 56 42.49 7.31 0.93
N GLY A 57 42.36 6.51 1.99
CA GLY A 57 43.40 6.29 3.00
C GLY A 57 43.64 7.48 3.93
N LEU A 58 42.75 8.48 3.93
CA LEU A 58 42.82 9.69 4.76
C LEU A 58 42.06 9.54 6.10
N CYS A 59 41.32 8.45 6.26
CA CYS A 59 40.59 8.12 7.48
C CYS A 59 40.86 6.65 7.85
N PRO A 60 41.17 6.31 9.11
CA PRO A 60 41.45 4.94 9.50
C PRO A 60 40.25 3.99 9.31
N PRO A 61 40.47 2.70 8.99
CA PRO A 61 39.39 1.73 8.76
C PRO A 61 38.43 1.52 9.94
N TRP A 62 38.87 1.81 11.18
CA TRP A 62 38.04 1.66 12.38
C TRP A 62 37.04 2.80 12.58
N VAL A 63 37.20 3.94 11.89
CA VAL A 63 36.30 5.09 11.99
C VAL A 63 35.11 4.86 11.05
N THR A 64 34.04 4.26 11.57
CA THR A 64 32.80 4.02 10.80
C THR A 64 32.16 5.34 10.34
N ASP A 65 31.25 5.29 9.36
CA ASP A 65 30.55 6.50 8.86
C ASP A 65 29.78 7.23 9.95
N ALA A 66 29.10 6.47 10.82
CA ALA A 66 28.43 7.02 11.99
C ALA A 66 29.42 7.70 12.96
N THR A 67 30.60 7.12 13.16
CA THR A 67 31.64 7.70 14.02
C THR A 67 32.18 8.98 13.41
N PHE A 68 32.56 8.97 12.13
CA PHE A 68 33.05 10.14 11.42
C PHE A 68 32.03 11.28 11.43
N ARG A 69 30.76 10.98 11.12
CA ARG A 69 29.67 11.95 11.16
C ARG A 69 29.56 12.63 12.53
N ARG A 70 29.62 11.86 13.62
CA ARG A 70 29.59 12.41 14.99
C ARG A 70 30.82 13.25 15.30
N MET A 71 32.01 12.83 14.87
CA MET A 71 33.24 13.61 15.03
C MET A 71 33.12 14.95 14.31
N ARG A 72 32.65 14.95 13.06
CA ARG A 72 32.53 16.16 12.24
C ARG A 72 31.50 17.16 12.79
N ILE A 73 30.38 16.67 13.33
CA ILE A 73 29.39 17.50 14.03
C ILE A 73 30.00 18.09 15.31
N ALA A 74 30.63 17.25 16.14
CA ALA A 74 31.23 17.70 17.40
C ALA A 74 32.40 18.68 17.19
N ALA A 75 33.16 18.53 16.10
CA ALA A 75 34.23 19.45 15.73
C ALA A 75 33.71 20.83 15.35
N GLU A 76 32.56 20.91 14.67
CA GLU A 76 31.91 22.20 14.43
C GLU A 76 31.47 22.85 15.74
N ASP A 77 30.79 22.10 16.61
CA ASP A 77 30.35 22.59 17.92
C ASP A 77 31.53 23.03 18.82
N ALA A 78 32.68 22.35 18.73
CA ALA A 78 33.91 22.73 19.42
C ALA A 78 34.49 24.03 18.85
N ALA A 79 34.65 24.10 17.51
CA ALA A 79 35.17 25.29 16.84
C ALA A 79 34.33 26.55 17.13
N ARG A 80 33.00 26.42 17.19
CA ARG A 80 32.09 27.53 17.52
C ARG A 80 32.23 28.01 18.97
N ARG A 81 32.58 27.12 19.91
CA ARG A 81 32.76 27.47 21.34
C ARG A 81 34.10 28.13 21.64
N ASP A 82 35.16 27.78 20.93
CA ASP A 82 36.53 28.21 21.23
C ASP A 82 36.86 29.65 20.78
N ARG A 83 35.96 30.35 20.06
CA ARG A 83 36.22 31.67 19.47
C ARG A 83 36.02 32.90 20.37
N GLY A 84 35.53 32.74 21.60
CA GLY A 84 35.47 33.83 22.59
C GLY A 84 34.85 35.13 22.03
N THR A 85 35.64 36.21 21.94
CA THR A 85 35.21 37.56 21.50
C THR A 85 35.07 37.75 19.98
N LEU A 86 35.46 36.78 19.15
CA LEU A 86 35.37 36.85 17.67
C LEU A 86 34.00 36.42 17.10
N GLY A 87 33.06 36.03 17.98
CA GLY A 87 31.75 35.52 17.60
C GLY A 87 31.74 34.01 17.33
N PRO A 88 30.55 33.39 17.26
CA PRO A 88 30.39 31.93 17.11
C PRO A 88 30.63 31.43 15.68
N GLU A 89 30.90 32.31 14.72
CA GLU A 89 31.02 31.94 13.32
C GLU A 89 32.42 31.43 12.96
N VAL A 90 32.47 30.31 12.25
CA VAL A 90 33.70 29.54 11.98
C VAL A 90 33.91 29.32 10.49
N SER A 91 35.14 29.05 10.07
CA SER A 91 35.44 28.59 8.71
C SER A 91 35.53 27.06 8.64
N LEU A 92 35.40 26.49 7.45
CA LEU A 92 35.63 25.05 7.24
C LEU A 92 37.03 24.60 7.71
N PHE A 93 38.04 25.47 7.59
CA PHE A 93 39.38 25.20 8.11
C PHE A 93 39.42 25.11 9.64
N ASP A 94 38.66 25.96 10.34
CA ASP A 94 38.60 25.93 11.81
C ASP A 94 37.94 24.64 12.30
N ILE A 95 36.91 24.18 11.58
CA ILE A 95 36.25 22.92 11.90
C ILE A 95 37.19 21.73 11.71
N TRP A 96 37.92 21.68 10.59
CA TRP A 96 38.90 20.62 10.37
C TRP A 96 40.09 20.68 11.33
N ARG A 97 40.48 21.86 11.83
CA ARG A 97 41.47 21.98 12.91
C ARG A 97 40.97 21.47 14.26
N ALA A 98 39.66 21.48 14.48
CA ALA A 98 39.06 20.91 15.69
C ALA A 98 38.91 19.38 15.60
N MET A 99 39.15 18.77 14.44
CA MET A 99 39.19 17.31 14.29
C MET A 99 40.47 16.72 14.91
N PRO A 100 40.46 15.47 15.42
CA PRO A 100 41.61 14.93 16.15
C PRO A 100 42.87 14.73 15.28
N ASP A 101 43.96 15.37 15.67
CA ASP A 101 45.28 15.24 15.02
C ASP A 101 45.77 13.79 14.93
N GLY A 102 45.51 12.98 15.97
CA GLY A 102 45.90 11.56 15.97
C GLY A 102 45.19 10.71 14.91
N VAL A 103 44.11 11.23 14.30
CA VAL A 103 43.33 10.54 13.26
C VAL A 103 43.59 11.14 11.88
N PHE A 104 43.64 12.47 11.78
CA PHE A 104 43.71 13.19 10.50
C PHE A 104 44.99 13.99 10.28
N GLY A 105 45.85 14.14 11.28
CA GLY A 105 47.01 15.03 11.26
C GLY A 105 48.15 14.62 10.30
N ALA A 106 48.10 13.41 9.74
CA ALA A 106 49.01 12.99 8.68
C ALA A 106 48.63 13.56 7.29
N ALA A 107 47.36 13.94 7.10
CA ALA A 107 46.87 14.52 5.85
C ALA A 107 47.01 16.05 5.89
N PRO A 108 47.43 16.71 4.80
CA PRO A 108 47.35 18.16 4.68
C PRO A 108 45.93 18.66 4.92
N LEU A 109 45.78 19.71 5.73
CA LEU A 109 44.49 20.29 6.08
C LEU A 109 43.68 20.70 4.83
N GLU A 110 44.37 21.27 3.85
CA GLU A 110 43.80 21.70 2.57
C GLU A 110 43.18 20.53 1.80
N GLN A 111 43.78 19.33 1.89
CA GLN A 111 43.27 18.13 1.23
C GLN A 111 41.94 17.68 1.84
N LEU A 112 41.81 17.75 3.16
CA LEU A 112 40.59 17.39 3.88
C LEU A 112 39.47 18.38 3.61
N VAL A 113 39.78 19.68 3.65
CA VAL A 113 38.86 20.77 3.32
C VAL A 113 38.39 20.66 1.86
N ASP A 114 39.30 20.38 0.92
CA ASP A 114 38.94 20.20 -0.49
C ASP A 114 38.09 18.94 -0.72
N ALA A 115 38.35 17.85 0.01
CA ALA A 115 37.52 16.64 -0.05
C ALA A 115 36.08 16.90 0.40
N GLU A 116 35.87 17.64 1.49
CA GLU A 116 34.53 18.02 1.94
C GLU A 116 33.85 18.96 0.95
N LEU A 117 34.56 19.97 0.43
CA LEU A 117 34.02 20.90 -0.56
C LEU A 117 33.62 20.20 -1.87
N ARG A 118 34.44 19.26 -2.36
CA ARG A 118 34.13 18.48 -3.57
C ARG A 118 32.87 17.66 -3.37
N LEU A 119 32.76 16.97 -2.23
CA LEU A 119 31.54 16.22 -1.90
C LEU A 119 30.32 17.15 -1.84
N GLU A 120 30.44 18.32 -1.20
CA GLU A 120 29.36 19.30 -1.14
C GLU A 120 28.92 19.73 -2.54
N ARG A 121 29.86 20.01 -3.45
CA ARG A 121 29.55 20.35 -4.86
C ARG A 121 28.87 19.19 -5.59
N GLU A 122 29.25 17.95 -5.32
CA GLU A 122 28.63 16.78 -5.95
C GLU A 122 27.20 16.55 -5.43
N LEU A 123 26.94 16.75 -4.14
CA LEU A 123 25.62 16.49 -3.55
C LEU A 123 24.64 17.65 -3.74
N THR A 124 25.13 18.88 -3.83
CA THR A 124 24.30 20.08 -4.04
C THR A 124 23.81 20.19 -5.48
N VAL A 125 22.55 20.56 -5.61
CA VAL A 125 21.80 20.71 -6.85
C VAL A 125 21.08 22.04 -6.82
N VAL A 126 21.05 22.74 -7.95
CA VAL A 126 20.32 24.02 -8.08
C VAL A 126 18.82 23.77 -7.98
N ASP A 127 18.14 24.57 -7.16
CA ASP A 127 16.70 24.64 -7.19
C ASP A 127 16.23 25.32 -8.48
N LEU A 128 15.66 24.55 -9.41
CA LEU A 128 15.26 25.07 -10.72
C LEU A 128 14.14 26.12 -10.64
N ASP A 129 13.29 26.08 -9.61
CA ASP A 129 12.25 27.10 -9.42
C ASP A 129 12.85 28.42 -8.95
N ILE A 130 13.84 28.37 -8.05
CA ILE A 130 14.59 29.55 -7.61
C ILE A 130 15.45 30.11 -8.75
N ALA A 131 16.07 29.25 -9.56
CA ALA A 131 16.85 29.68 -10.73
C ALA A 131 15.98 30.47 -11.73
N GLU A 132 14.73 30.07 -11.93
CA GLU A 132 13.77 30.84 -12.73
C GLU A 132 13.44 32.21 -12.12
N VAL A 133 13.27 32.27 -10.80
CA VAL A 133 13.04 33.54 -10.08
C VAL A 133 14.25 34.46 -10.20
N VAL A 134 15.47 33.96 -10.03
CA VAL A 134 16.73 34.71 -10.23
C VAL A 134 16.80 35.27 -11.65
N ARG A 135 16.49 34.43 -12.66
CA ARG A 135 16.48 34.85 -14.06
C ARG A 135 15.42 35.93 -14.33
N ALA A 136 14.24 35.80 -13.75
CA ALA A 136 13.17 36.78 -13.87
C ALA A 136 13.56 38.12 -13.21
N ALA A 137 14.18 38.09 -12.03
CA ALA A 137 14.66 39.28 -11.33
C ALA A 137 15.70 40.05 -12.15
N ARG A 138 16.72 39.35 -12.68
CA ARG A 138 17.74 39.95 -13.55
C ARG A 138 17.15 40.59 -14.80
N LYS A 139 16.14 39.96 -15.42
CA LYS A 139 15.45 40.51 -16.60
C LYS A 139 14.70 41.81 -16.29
N GLN A 140 14.36 42.06 -15.03
CA GLN A 140 13.68 43.26 -14.58
C GLN A 140 14.63 44.28 -13.93
N ASP A 141 15.94 44.09 -14.07
CA ASP A 141 16.99 44.92 -13.44
C ASP A 141 16.87 44.98 -11.90
N ILE A 142 16.30 43.94 -11.29
CA ILE A 142 16.26 43.77 -9.84
C ILE A 142 17.59 43.18 -9.39
N GLU A 143 18.21 43.81 -8.40
CA GLU A 143 19.48 43.33 -7.85
C GLU A 143 19.27 42.00 -7.10
N VAL A 144 20.09 41.00 -7.40
CA VAL A 144 20.08 39.71 -6.70
C VAL A 144 21.25 39.66 -5.73
N VAL A 145 20.99 39.33 -4.47
CA VAL A 145 22.01 39.14 -3.44
C VAL A 145 21.78 37.83 -2.68
N LEU A 146 22.84 37.29 -2.10
CA LEU A 146 22.78 36.09 -1.28
C LEU A 146 23.09 36.43 0.17
N VAL A 147 22.32 35.90 1.11
CA VAL A 147 22.52 36.08 2.56
C VAL A 147 22.46 34.70 3.18
N SER A 148 23.54 34.22 3.79
CA SER A 148 23.58 32.85 4.33
C SER A 148 24.46 32.72 5.57
N ASP A 149 24.00 31.90 6.52
CA ASP A 149 24.79 31.45 7.65
C ASP A 149 25.64 30.26 7.19
N THR A 150 26.94 30.48 7.01
CA THR A 150 27.81 29.51 6.33
C THR A 150 29.25 29.60 6.80
N TYR A 151 29.90 28.43 6.93
CA TYR A 151 31.32 28.31 7.19
C TYR A 151 32.19 28.35 5.93
N PHE A 152 31.59 28.42 4.74
CA PHE A 152 32.32 28.47 3.46
C PHE A 152 32.89 29.86 3.18
N THR A 153 34.13 29.88 2.68
CA THR A 153 34.82 31.08 2.18
C THR A 153 34.26 31.51 0.82
N ASP A 154 34.74 32.65 0.31
CA ASP A 154 34.20 33.26 -0.92
C ASP A 154 34.56 32.39 -2.12
N ASP A 155 35.84 31.99 -2.21
CA ASP A 155 36.35 31.05 -3.21
C ASP A 155 35.67 29.67 -3.16
N GLN A 156 35.23 29.25 -1.97
CA GLN A 156 34.49 27.99 -1.80
C GLN A 156 33.06 28.14 -2.31
N LEU A 157 32.35 29.22 -1.96
CA LEU A 157 31.00 29.49 -2.45
C LEU A 157 30.97 29.75 -3.96
N ALA A 158 31.94 30.49 -4.50
CA ALA A 158 32.10 30.67 -5.94
C ALA A 158 32.19 29.31 -6.65
N ARG A 159 32.95 28.36 -6.08
CA ARG A 159 33.01 26.98 -6.58
C ARG A 159 31.72 26.20 -6.40
N LEU A 160 30.88 26.45 -5.41
CA LEU A 160 29.60 25.74 -5.24
C LEU A 160 28.49 26.30 -6.16
N LEU A 161 28.48 27.63 -6.33
CA LEU A 161 27.48 28.41 -7.06
C LEU A 161 27.78 28.54 -8.56
N ASP A 162 29.00 28.20 -9.01
CA ASP A 162 29.33 28.09 -10.44
C ASP A 162 28.53 26.94 -11.08
N ARG A 163 27.33 27.30 -11.55
CA ARG A 163 26.29 26.42 -12.04
C ARG A 163 25.62 27.04 -13.28
N PRO A 164 25.54 26.31 -14.41
CA PRO A 164 24.91 26.83 -15.63
C PRO A 164 23.47 27.33 -15.42
N GLU A 165 22.72 26.68 -14.55
CA GLU A 165 21.30 26.95 -14.28
C GLU A 165 21.08 28.32 -13.64
N LEU A 166 22.02 28.78 -12.81
CA LEU A 166 22.00 30.08 -12.13
C LEU A 166 22.54 31.22 -13.02
N GLY A 167 23.25 30.89 -14.11
CA GLY A 167 24.01 31.86 -14.91
C GLY A 167 25.18 32.46 -14.12
N PRO A 168 25.77 33.58 -14.59
CA PRO A 168 26.92 34.20 -13.93
C PRO A 168 26.59 34.62 -12.48
N MET A 169 27.45 34.23 -11.53
CA MET A 169 27.30 34.56 -10.09
C MET A 169 28.48 35.39 -9.55
N ASP A 170 29.47 35.69 -10.39
CA ASP A 170 30.69 36.44 -10.08
C ASP A 170 30.45 37.88 -9.60
N THR A 171 29.34 38.48 -10.01
CA THR A 171 28.94 39.86 -9.65
C THR A 171 27.91 39.92 -8.53
N VAL A 172 27.43 38.77 -8.03
CA VAL A 172 26.41 38.71 -6.99
C VAL A 172 27.05 38.95 -5.63
N ARG A 173 26.52 39.92 -4.87
CA ARG A 173 26.99 40.19 -3.50
C ARG A 173 26.54 39.07 -2.56
N ILE A 174 27.48 38.51 -1.80
CA ILE A 174 27.22 37.42 -0.83
C ILE A 174 27.55 37.90 0.59
N PHE A 175 26.52 37.97 1.44
CA PHE A 175 26.64 38.26 2.86
C PHE A 175 26.72 36.94 3.64
N ARG A 176 27.85 36.71 4.31
CA ARG A 176 28.17 35.44 4.96
C ARG A 176 28.39 35.65 6.44
N SER A 177 27.80 34.80 7.26
CA SER A 177 27.97 34.90 8.72
C SER A 177 29.43 34.83 9.17
N ASN A 178 30.24 33.92 8.61
CA ASN A 178 31.66 33.77 8.94
C ASN A 178 32.53 35.01 8.67
N GLN A 179 32.19 35.80 7.65
CA GLN A 179 32.90 37.02 7.31
C GLN A 179 32.61 38.12 8.32
N HIS A 180 31.38 38.18 8.82
CA HIS A 180 30.91 39.25 9.69
C HIS A 180 30.91 38.87 11.19
N GLY A 181 31.18 37.60 11.53
CA GLY A 181 31.21 37.11 12.90
C GLY A 181 29.84 37.02 13.58
N THR A 182 28.75 37.16 12.82
CA THR A 182 27.36 37.16 13.31
C THR A 182 26.44 36.49 12.30
N GLY A 183 25.46 35.73 12.78
CA GLY A 183 24.46 35.06 11.94
C GLY A 183 23.25 35.95 11.64
N LYS A 184 22.37 35.47 10.75
CA LYS A 184 21.10 36.12 10.40
C LYS A 184 20.23 36.41 11.60
N ALA A 185 20.10 35.45 12.50
CA ALA A 185 19.24 35.60 13.67
C ALA A 185 19.80 36.56 14.75
N THR A 186 21.08 36.96 14.64
CA THR A 186 21.77 37.70 15.70
C THR A 186 22.29 39.09 15.30
N GLY A 187 22.52 39.36 14.02
CA GLY A 187 23.02 40.68 13.61
C GLY A 187 23.44 40.87 12.13
N LEU A 188 23.32 39.84 11.29
CA LEU A 188 23.75 39.94 9.89
C LEU A 188 22.80 40.82 9.06
N TRP A 189 21.51 40.86 9.39
CA TRP A 189 20.52 41.64 8.63
C TRP A 189 20.74 43.15 8.73
N GLU A 190 21.22 43.66 9.85
CA GLU A 190 21.58 45.07 10.03
C GLU A 190 22.74 45.48 9.11
N ILE A 191 23.70 44.56 8.92
CA ILE A 191 24.83 44.74 7.99
C ILE A 191 24.32 44.74 6.56
N VAL A 192 23.47 43.77 6.19
CA VAL A 192 22.85 43.67 4.87
C VAL A 192 22.12 44.96 4.52
N LEU A 193 21.24 45.45 5.40
CA LEU A 193 20.46 46.67 5.16
C LEU A 193 21.34 47.90 4.98
N ARG A 194 22.37 48.05 5.83
CA ARG A 194 23.34 49.15 5.74
C ARG A 194 24.11 49.13 4.43
N ASP A 195 24.61 47.97 4.01
CA ASP A 195 25.50 47.84 2.86
C ASP A 195 24.73 47.81 1.52
N LEU A 196 23.45 47.41 1.53
CA LEU A 196 22.55 47.54 0.38
C LEU A 196 22.07 48.98 0.17
N GLY A 197 21.91 49.76 1.25
CA GLY A 197 21.43 51.14 1.19
C GLY A 197 19.99 51.26 0.66
N ARG A 198 19.16 50.25 0.90
CA ARG A 198 17.74 50.20 0.51
C ARG A 198 16.84 50.17 1.73
N SER A 199 15.60 50.65 1.60
CA SER A 199 14.64 50.49 2.69
C SER A 199 14.25 49.01 2.81
N PRO A 200 14.00 48.50 4.03
CA PRO A 200 13.69 47.08 4.24
C PRO A 200 12.52 46.59 3.37
N GLU A 201 11.50 47.43 3.18
CA GLU A 201 10.30 47.09 2.42
C GLU A 201 10.60 46.91 0.93
N GLN A 202 11.71 47.45 0.42
CA GLN A 202 12.13 47.28 -0.97
C GLN A 202 12.83 45.94 -1.23
N ILE A 203 13.13 45.19 -0.17
CA ILE A 203 13.81 43.90 -0.25
C ILE A 203 12.77 42.79 -0.10
N VAL A 204 12.89 41.75 -0.93
CA VAL A 204 12.21 40.47 -0.72
C VAL A 204 13.26 39.42 -0.44
N HIS A 205 13.15 38.75 0.70
CA HIS A 205 14.00 37.62 1.06
C HIS A 205 13.26 36.29 0.94
N VAL A 206 13.93 35.27 0.39
CA VAL A 206 13.46 33.89 0.34
C VAL A 206 14.48 33.00 1.02
N GLY A 207 14.05 32.21 2.00
CA GLY A 207 14.91 31.28 2.75
C GLY A 207 14.09 30.22 3.49
N ASP A 208 14.72 29.14 3.93
CA ASP A 208 14.06 27.94 4.47
C ASP A 208 13.90 27.98 6.00
N HIS A 209 14.69 28.81 6.70
CA HIS A 209 14.70 28.82 8.16
C HIS A 209 13.69 29.84 8.73
N GLU A 210 12.73 29.36 9.52
CA GLU A 210 11.63 30.18 10.07
C GLU A 210 12.15 31.41 10.84
N VAL A 211 13.07 31.23 11.78
CA VAL A 211 13.60 32.38 12.54
C VAL A 211 14.56 33.25 11.72
N ALA A 212 15.61 32.67 11.13
CA ALA A 212 16.71 33.38 10.50
C ALA A 212 16.34 34.06 9.15
N ASP A 213 15.40 33.48 8.41
CA ASP A 213 15.01 33.96 7.07
C ASP A 213 13.61 34.57 7.03
N HIS A 214 12.76 34.30 8.02
CA HIS A 214 11.41 34.85 8.05
C HIS A 214 11.20 35.82 9.21
N GLU A 215 11.25 35.37 10.47
CA GLU A 215 10.85 36.18 11.63
C GLU A 215 11.76 37.41 11.86
N VAL A 216 13.08 37.21 11.92
CA VAL A 216 14.06 38.28 12.19
C VAL A 216 14.08 39.35 11.09
N PRO A 217 14.25 39.00 9.80
CA PRO A 217 14.17 40.01 8.74
C PRO A 217 12.79 40.68 8.64
N ALA A 218 11.68 39.95 8.87
CA ALA A 218 10.35 40.55 8.87
C ALA A 218 10.18 41.59 9.98
N ALA A 219 10.73 41.34 11.17
CA ALA A 219 10.72 42.29 12.28
C ALA A 219 11.49 43.59 11.96
N LEU A 220 12.45 43.53 11.03
CA LEU A 220 13.19 44.69 10.50
C LEU A 220 12.49 45.38 9.31
N GLY A 221 11.32 44.90 8.88
CA GLY A 221 10.53 45.44 7.77
C GLY A 221 10.83 44.82 6.40
N VAL A 222 11.70 43.81 6.32
CA VAL A 222 11.97 43.08 5.08
C VAL A 222 10.76 42.23 4.71
N ARG A 223 10.37 42.20 3.43
CA ARG A 223 9.34 41.25 2.98
C ARG A 223 9.97 39.87 2.86
N THR A 224 9.36 38.86 3.48
CA THR A 224 9.95 37.53 3.54
C THR A 224 8.99 36.48 2.98
N VAL A 225 9.55 35.45 2.35
CA VAL A 225 8.83 34.24 1.94
C VAL A 225 9.55 33.05 2.55
N HIS A 226 8.88 32.41 3.51
CA HIS A 226 9.39 31.19 4.13
C HIS A 226 9.27 30.01 3.16
N TYR A 227 10.41 29.60 2.60
CA TYR A 227 10.51 28.50 1.66
C TYR A 227 10.60 27.16 2.40
N ARG A 228 9.48 26.76 3.00
CA ARG A 228 9.43 25.54 3.81
C ARG A 228 9.54 24.29 2.93
N ARG A 229 10.72 23.63 2.97
CA ARG A 229 10.96 22.37 2.25
C ARG A 229 10.10 21.22 2.76
N LEU A 230 9.96 21.03 4.07
CA LEU A 230 9.23 19.90 4.66
C LEU A 230 8.08 20.38 5.56
N ASP A 231 6.85 19.97 5.25
CA ASP A 231 5.70 20.16 6.14
C ASP A 231 5.51 18.98 7.12
N ASP A 232 4.69 19.17 8.15
CA ASP A 232 4.54 18.19 9.23
C ASP A 232 3.96 16.87 8.75
N ALA A 233 2.97 16.90 7.85
CA ALA A 233 2.38 15.70 7.28
C ALA A 233 3.40 14.92 6.42
N TYR A 234 4.28 15.60 5.68
CA TYR A 234 5.35 14.93 4.96
C TYR A 234 6.46 14.43 5.91
N ARG A 235 6.74 15.12 7.02
CA ARG A 235 7.62 14.60 8.08
C ARG A 235 7.07 13.32 8.71
N ASP A 236 5.75 13.19 8.87
CA ASP A 236 5.11 11.95 9.32
C ASP A 236 5.36 10.80 8.33
N VAL A 237 5.26 11.08 7.03
CA VAL A 237 5.57 10.13 5.94
C VAL A 237 7.05 9.69 5.99
N LEU A 238 7.98 10.64 6.14
CA LEU A 238 9.41 10.33 6.27
C LEU A 238 9.70 9.48 7.52
N ARG A 239 9.08 9.80 8.66
CA ARG A 239 9.20 9.02 9.91
C ARG A 239 8.67 7.60 9.74
N ARG A 240 7.51 7.42 9.10
CA ARG A 240 6.95 6.10 8.73
C ARG A 240 7.93 5.28 7.91
N GLU A 241 8.66 5.92 7.01
CA GLU A 241 9.65 5.29 6.12
C GLU A 241 11.02 5.09 6.77
N LYS A 242 11.16 5.40 8.07
CA LYS A 242 12.42 5.41 8.81
C LYS A 242 13.49 6.30 8.15
N GLU A 243 13.05 7.29 7.38
CA GLU A 243 13.92 8.31 6.84
C GLU A 243 14.25 9.30 7.96
N PRO A 244 15.53 9.51 8.28
CA PRO A 244 15.85 10.26 9.48
C PRO A 244 15.59 11.76 9.26
N VAL A 245 14.72 12.32 10.10
CA VAL A 245 14.38 13.74 10.11
C VAL A 245 15.10 14.52 11.21
N GLU A 246 15.50 13.84 12.28
CA GLU A 246 16.14 14.45 13.45
C GLU A 246 17.64 14.67 13.22
N PRO A 247 18.22 15.86 13.45
CA PRO A 247 19.63 16.14 13.11
C PRO A 247 20.65 15.19 13.75
N PHE A 248 20.40 14.68 14.95
CA PHE A 248 21.33 13.84 15.72
C PHE A 248 20.99 12.35 15.71
N GLY A 249 19.94 11.94 14.99
CA GLY A 249 19.59 10.53 14.84
C GLY A 249 20.61 9.76 13.98
N ASP A 250 20.34 8.46 13.79
CA ASP A 250 21.10 7.59 12.89
C ASP A 250 21.19 8.17 11.48
N HIS A 251 22.28 7.86 10.77
CA HIS A 251 22.43 8.28 9.36
C HIS A 251 21.42 7.56 8.48
N ALA A 252 21.07 8.15 7.33
CA ALA A 252 20.00 7.61 6.50
C ALA A 252 20.35 6.22 5.94
N PRO A 253 19.39 5.27 5.95
CA PRO A 253 19.60 3.94 5.38
C PRO A 253 19.63 4.02 3.84
N ASP A 254 20.37 3.10 3.22
CA ASP A 254 20.44 2.92 1.76
C ASP A 254 20.83 4.21 1.02
N LEU A 255 21.80 4.96 1.55
CA LEU A 255 22.45 6.02 0.80
C LEU A 255 23.42 5.41 -0.20
N ASP A 256 23.39 5.90 -1.43
CA ASP A 256 24.40 5.61 -2.44
C ASP A 256 25.66 6.46 -2.21
N ASP A 257 26.84 5.85 -2.27
CA ASP A 257 28.12 6.53 -2.02
C ASP A 257 28.38 7.72 -2.96
N ARG A 258 27.80 7.69 -4.16
CA ARG A 258 27.97 8.71 -5.19
C ARG A 258 26.79 9.66 -5.27
N HIS A 259 25.58 9.16 -5.13
CA HIS A 259 24.35 9.89 -5.43
C HIS A 259 23.50 10.21 -4.20
N GLY A 260 23.92 9.78 -3.01
CA GLY A 260 23.19 9.96 -1.75
C GLY A 260 21.81 9.32 -1.83
N ASP A 261 20.75 10.11 -1.65
CA ASP A 261 19.36 9.64 -1.77
C ASP A 261 18.76 9.86 -3.18
N PHE A 262 19.60 10.15 -4.18
CA PHE A 262 19.18 10.46 -5.55
C PHE A 262 18.36 11.76 -5.67
N GLY A 263 18.22 12.51 -4.58
CA GLY A 263 17.31 13.65 -4.46
C GLY A 263 15.86 13.28 -4.19
N LEU A 264 15.57 12.01 -3.88
CA LEU A 264 14.21 11.53 -3.63
C LEU A 264 13.53 12.32 -2.53
N THR A 265 14.20 12.61 -1.41
CA THR A 265 13.57 13.34 -0.28
C THR A 265 13.11 14.74 -0.70
N SER A 266 13.98 15.48 -1.40
CA SER A 266 13.72 16.85 -1.84
C SER A 266 12.68 16.93 -2.96
N LEU A 267 12.80 16.06 -3.97
CA LEU A 267 11.90 16.09 -5.13
C LEU A 267 10.49 15.63 -4.77
N ARG A 268 10.35 14.65 -3.86
CA ARG A 268 9.05 14.26 -3.30
C ARG A 268 8.41 15.42 -2.53
N ALA A 269 9.18 16.13 -1.70
CA ALA A 269 8.68 17.30 -0.99
C ALA A 269 8.16 18.37 -1.97
N LYS A 270 8.95 18.69 -3.00
CA LYS A 270 8.54 19.62 -4.06
C LYS A 270 7.26 19.19 -4.77
N ALA A 271 7.14 17.91 -5.14
CA ALA A 271 5.96 17.38 -5.82
C ALA A 271 4.72 17.41 -4.91
N VAL A 272 4.87 17.11 -3.62
CA VAL A 272 3.80 17.22 -2.63
C VAL A 272 3.28 18.67 -2.56
N HIS A 273 4.16 19.66 -2.60
CA HIS A 273 3.79 21.09 -2.55
C HIS A 273 3.39 21.70 -3.91
N SER A 274 3.55 20.99 -5.02
CA SER A 274 3.17 21.53 -6.35
C SER A 274 1.68 21.39 -6.68
N GLY A 275 0.88 20.84 -5.77
CA GLY A 275 -0.56 20.71 -5.93
C GLY A 275 -1.28 22.06 -5.89
N VAL A 276 -2.40 22.16 -6.59
CA VAL A 276 -3.32 23.30 -6.43
C VAL A 276 -4.05 23.21 -5.08
N PRO A 277 -4.50 24.33 -4.48
CA PRO A 277 -5.34 24.27 -3.28
C PRO A 277 -6.57 23.38 -3.54
N PHE A 278 -6.62 22.23 -2.88
CA PHE A 278 -7.68 21.25 -3.09
C PHE A 278 -8.97 21.67 -2.36
N THR A 279 -10.10 21.34 -2.97
CA THR A 279 -11.43 21.69 -2.44
C THR A 279 -11.83 20.87 -1.21
N THR A 280 -11.22 19.70 -1.02
CA THR A 280 -11.48 18.79 0.11
C THR A 280 -10.18 18.18 0.62
N SER A 281 -10.15 17.80 1.90
CA SER A 281 -9.02 17.10 2.50
C SER A 281 -8.74 15.75 1.84
N ALA A 282 -9.77 15.04 1.36
CA ALA A 282 -9.61 13.75 0.69
C ALA A 282 -8.78 13.86 -0.60
N LEU A 283 -8.98 14.92 -1.38
CA LEU A 283 -8.18 15.17 -2.59
C LEU A 283 -6.74 15.57 -2.25
N ASP A 284 -6.51 16.34 -1.18
CA ASP A 284 -5.14 16.65 -0.73
C ASP A 284 -4.38 15.39 -0.31
N VAL A 285 -5.02 14.50 0.46
CA VAL A 285 -4.46 13.21 0.86
C VAL A 285 -4.17 12.34 -0.37
N ALA A 286 -5.11 12.27 -1.33
CA ALA A 286 -4.91 11.54 -2.58
C ALA A 286 -3.72 12.09 -3.39
N TRP A 287 -3.60 13.41 -3.52
CA TRP A 287 -2.48 14.06 -4.19
C TRP A 287 -1.15 13.74 -3.50
N ARG A 288 -1.10 13.91 -2.17
CA ARG A 288 0.08 13.64 -1.35
C ARG A 288 0.51 12.18 -1.46
N TYR A 289 -0.43 11.24 -1.47
CA TYR A 289 -0.13 9.82 -1.67
C TYR A 289 0.44 9.56 -3.08
N GLY A 290 -0.16 10.18 -4.11
CA GLY A 290 0.33 10.12 -5.49
C GLY A 290 1.74 10.68 -5.65
N ALA A 291 1.98 11.91 -5.19
CA ALA A 291 3.26 12.60 -5.35
C ALA A 291 4.36 12.09 -4.41
N GLY A 292 3.99 11.76 -3.18
CA GLY A 292 4.91 11.39 -2.11
C GLY A 292 5.20 9.90 -2.04
N VAL A 293 4.29 9.00 -2.45
CA VAL A 293 4.45 7.54 -2.29
C VAL A 293 4.56 6.84 -3.64
N LEU A 294 3.50 6.86 -4.45
CA LEU A 294 3.47 6.09 -5.70
C LEU A 294 4.29 6.72 -6.83
N GLY A 295 4.35 8.05 -6.89
CA GLY A 295 5.11 8.82 -7.87
C GLY A 295 6.58 8.40 -8.00
N PRO A 296 7.38 8.41 -6.91
CA PRO A 296 8.76 7.96 -6.97
C PRO A 296 8.90 6.48 -7.33
N VAL A 297 8.02 5.62 -6.82
CA VAL A 297 8.06 4.18 -7.07
C VAL A 297 7.78 3.87 -8.53
N LEU A 298 6.72 4.44 -9.09
CA LEU A 298 6.32 4.22 -10.49
C LEU A 298 7.24 4.96 -11.47
N THR A 299 7.84 6.08 -11.08
CA THR A 299 8.91 6.72 -11.88
C THR A 299 10.13 5.80 -11.99
N GLY A 300 10.57 5.21 -10.87
CA GLY A 300 11.67 4.24 -10.90
C GLY A 300 11.34 2.98 -11.71
N PHE A 301 10.11 2.47 -11.59
CA PHE A 301 9.65 1.33 -12.38
C PHE A 301 9.60 1.65 -13.88
N ALA A 302 9.11 2.84 -14.24
CA ALA A 302 9.06 3.30 -15.63
C ALA A 302 10.45 3.51 -16.23
N GLU A 303 11.38 4.14 -15.50
CA GLU A 303 12.78 4.25 -15.91
C GLU A 303 13.41 2.85 -16.08
N TRP A 304 13.14 1.92 -15.16
CA TRP A 304 13.67 0.56 -15.24
C TRP A 304 13.14 -0.20 -16.46
N ALA A 305 11.84 -0.14 -16.72
CA ALA A 305 11.24 -0.81 -17.89
C ALA A 305 11.77 -0.22 -19.20
N ALA A 306 11.85 1.12 -19.29
CA ALA A 306 12.40 1.80 -20.47
C ALA A 306 13.89 1.48 -20.67
N TRP A 307 14.70 1.50 -19.60
CA TRP A 307 16.11 1.14 -19.65
C TRP A 307 16.30 -0.32 -20.11
N LYS A 308 15.56 -1.27 -19.53
CA LYS A 308 15.64 -2.70 -19.90
C LYS A 308 15.30 -2.91 -21.38
N ALA A 309 14.27 -2.22 -21.87
CA ALA A 309 13.88 -2.30 -23.27
C ALA A 309 14.99 -1.72 -24.18
N HIS A 310 15.50 -0.54 -23.85
CA HIS A 310 16.60 0.10 -24.58
C HIS A 310 17.87 -0.78 -24.63
N ASP A 311 18.29 -1.31 -23.47
CA ASP A 311 19.48 -2.16 -23.32
C ASP A 311 19.38 -3.48 -24.10
N THR A 312 18.17 -4.03 -24.21
CA THR A 312 17.91 -5.26 -24.98
C THR A 312 17.57 -5.02 -26.46
N GLY A 313 17.51 -3.76 -26.90
CA GLY A 313 17.08 -3.40 -28.26
C GLY A 313 15.58 -3.58 -28.53
N THR A 314 14.77 -3.75 -27.47
CA THR A 314 13.31 -3.84 -27.56
C THR A 314 12.73 -2.44 -27.75
N ARG A 315 12.15 -2.15 -28.92
CA ARG A 315 11.60 -0.82 -29.23
C ARG A 315 10.18 -0.59 -28.72
N ARG A 316 9.39 -1.65 -28.57
CA ARG A 316 7.97 -1.57 -28.19
C ARG A 316 7.69 -2.36 -26.92
N LEU A 317 7.06 -1.70 -25.95
CA LEU A 317 6.56 -2.30 -24.72
C LEU A 317 5.03 -2.26 -24.70
N TRP A 318 4.41 -3.32 -24.21
CA TRP A 318 2.94 -3.47 -24.20
C TRP A 318 2.42 -3.50 -22.78
N CYS A 319 1.74 -2.43 -22.36
CA CYS A 319 1.17 -2.34 -21.02
C CYS A 319 -0.26 -2.89 -21.02
N SER A 320 -0.55 -3.91 -20.20
CA SER A 320 -1.90 -4.49 -20.14
C SER A 320 -2.94 -3.45 -19.74
N MET A 321 -4.08 -3.39 -20.45
CA MET A 321 -5.14 -2.43 -20.18
C MET A 321 -5.77 -2.59 -18.80
N ARG A 322 -6.39 -1.51 -18.32
CA ARG A 322 -6.62 -1.08 -16.93
C ARG A 322 -5.40 -0.36 -16.34
N GLU A 323 -4.27 -0.99 -16.13
CA GLU A 323 -3.08 -0.32 -15.57
C GLU A 323 -2.25 0.39 -16.66
N GLY A 324 -2.40 -0.05 -17.92
CA GLY A 324 -1.48 0.26 -18.99
C GLY A 324 -1.50 1.68 -19.54
N GLU A 325 -2.59 2.44 -19.36
CA GLU A 325 -2.67 3.83 -19.82
C GLU A 325 -1.66 4.71 -19.06
N LEU A 326 -1.69 4.67 -17.73
CA LEU A 326 -0.74 5.43 -16.92
C LEU A 326 0.69 4.88 -17.08
N LEU A 327 0.87 3.54 -17.02
CA LEU A 327 2.20 2.95 -17.13
C LEU A 327 2.90 3.27 -18.46
N SER A 328 2.19 3.17 -19.59
CA SER A 328 2.75 3.50 -20.90
C SER A 328 3.14 4.97 -21.00
N ARG A 329 2.32 5.88 -20.44
CA ARG A 329 2.66 7.30 -20.35
C ARG A 329 3.94 7.52 -19.54
N LEU A 330 4.04 6.94 -18.34
CA LEU A 330 5.22 7.10 -17.49
C LEU A 330 6.49 6.58 -18.18
N ILE A 331 6.41 5.44 -18.86
CA ILE A 331 7.54 4.83 -19.58
C ILE A 331 7.97 5.72 -20.75
N ASN A 332 7.02 6.24 -21.53
CA ASN A 332 7.32 7.14 -22.65
C ASN A 332 7.94 8.46 -22.17
N GLU A 333 7.44 9.04 -21.08
CA GLU A 333 8.00 10.27 -20.49
C GLU A 333 9.43 10.02 -19.96
N ALA A 334 9.69 8.87 -19.32
CA ALA A 334 11.02 8.48 -18.87
C ALA A 334 11.99 8.24 -20.04
N ALA A 335 11.56 7.51 -21.07
CA ALA A 335 12.36 7.25 -22.28
C ALA A 335 12.70 8.55 -23.00
N ALA A 336 11.74 9.46 -23.15
CA ALA A 336 11.95 10.77 -23.76
C ALA A 336 12.96 11.63 -22.98
N ALA A 337 12.84 11.68 -21.64
CA ALA A 337 13.76 12.44 -20.80
C ALA A 337 15.21 11.90 -20.86
N ARG A 338 15.37 10.59 -21.06
CA ARG A 338 16.67 9.90 -21.14
C ARG A 338 17.22 9.75 -22.56
N GLY A 339 16.43 10.09 -23.58
CA GLY A 339 16.81 9.90 -24.99
C GLY A 339 16.85 8.43 -25.43
N TRP A 340 16.05 7.55 -24.82
CA TRP A 340 15.97 6.13 -25.17
C TRP A 340 14.97 5.88 -26.31
N ASP A 341 15.37 5.07 -27.30
CA ASP A 341 14.52 4.63 -28.43
C ASP A 341 13.54 3.52 -28.00
N VAL A 342 12.57 3.88 -27.15
CA VAL A 342 11.56 2.97 -26.61
C VAL A 342 10.19 3.65 -26.65
N GLN A 343 9.18 2.91 -27.09
CA GLN A 343 7.78 3.32 -27.06
C GLN A 343 6.96 2.29 -26.28
N ALA A 344 6.13 2.75 -25.37
CA ALA A 344 5.16 1.93 -24.66
C ALA A 344 3.74 2.27 -25.13
N GLY A 345 2.92 1.24 -25.31
CA GLY A 345 1.51 1.38 -25.69
C GLY A 345 0.61 0.46 -24.86
N PRO A 346 -0.65 0.87 -24.61
CA PRO A 346 -1.63 -0.02 -24.00
C PRO A 346 -2.01 -1.18 -24.92
N VAL A 347 -2.30 -2.36 -24.35
CA VAL A 347 -2.85 -3.51 -25.06
C VAL A 347 -4.02 -4.13 -24.29
N TRP A 348 -5.11 -4.46 -24.98
CA TRP A 348 -6.26 -5.11 -24.36
C TRP A 348 -5.95 -6.55 -24.00
N LEU A 349 -5.68 -6.81 -22.73
CA LEU A 349 -5.53 -8.12 -22.15
C LEU A 349 -6.21 -8.14 -20.77
N SER A 350 -6.76 -9.28 -20.40
CA SER A 350 -7.21 -9.52 -19.02
C SER A 350 -6.94 -10.95 -18.64
N ARG A 351 -6.84 -11.20 -17.33
CA ARG A 351 -6.70 -12.55 -16.78
C ARG A 351 -7.81 -13.47 -17.28
N PHE A 352 -9.04 -12.96 -17.39
CA PHE A 352 -10.18 -13.72 -17.88
C PHE A 352 -10.04 -14.13 -19.35
N VAL A 353 -9.86 -13.14 -20.22
CA VAL A 353 -9.83 -13.38 -21.67
C VAL A 353 -8.65 -14.27 -22.06
N THR A 354 -7.48 -14.04 -21.47
CA THR A 354 -6.31 -14.89 -21.70
C THR A 354 -6.50 -16.31 -21.17
N SER A 355 -7.12 -16.47 -19.99
CA SER A 355 -7.41 -17.81 -19.44
C SER A 355 -8.41 -18.58 -20.30
N LEU A 356 -9.43 -17.92 -20.85
CA LEU A 356 -10.38 -18.55 -21.77
C LEU A 356 -9.70 -18.91 -23.10
N ALA A 357 -8.87 -18.01 -23.67
CA ALA A 357 -8.15 -18.26 -24.92
C ALA A 357 -7.09 -19.38 -24.81
N GLY A 358 -6.48 -19.52 -23.64
CA GLY A 358 -5.50 -20.57 -23.33
C GLY A 358 -6.09 -21.89 -22.83
N LEU A 359 -7.40 -21.97 -22.61
CA LEU A 359 -8.07 -23.15 -22.05
C LEU A 359 -7.97 -24.35 -23.01
N ASP A 360 -7.67 -25.53 -22.46
CA ASP A 360 -7.84 -26.80 -23.15
C ASP A 360 -9.24 -27.37 -22.80
N PRO A 361 -10.19 -27.39 -23.75
CA PRO A 361 -11.55 -27.85 -23.50
C PRO A 361 -11.66 -29.37 -23.28
N HIS A 362 -10.61 -30.14 -23.61
CA HIS A 362 -10.59 -31.60 -23.46
C HIS A 362 -9.97 -32.06 -22.14
N ASP A 363 -9.32 -31.15 -21.40
CA ASP A 363 -8.78 -31.42 -20.08
C ASP A 363 -9.77 -30.98 -18.99
N THR A 364 -10.47 -31.95 -18.39
CA THR A 364 -11.40 -31.70 -17.27
C THR A 364 -10.72 -30.98 -16.11
N GLY A 365 -9.44 -31.23 -15.86
CA GLY A 365 -8.67 -30.53 -14.83
C GLY A 365 -8.46 -29.05 -15.15
N ALA A 366 -8.16 -28.74 -16.42
CA ALA A 366 -8.04 -27.35 -16.89
C ALA A 366 -9.38 -26.61 -16.82
N VAL A 367 -10.49 -27.28 -17.21
CA VAL A 367 -11.84 -26.71 -17.10
C VAL A 367 -12.22 -26.49 -15.64
N HIS A 368 -11.95 -27.45 -14.74
CA HIS A 368 -12.16 -27.27 -13.31
C HIS A 368 -11.36 -26.10 -12.75
N ALA A 369 -10.08 -25.95 -13.11
CA ALA A 369 -9.25 -24.83 -12.68
C ALA A 369 -9.80 -23.48 -13.19
N PHE A 370 -10.27 -23.42 -14.44
CA PHE A 370 -10.92 -22.23 -15.01
C PHE A 370 -12.20 -21.88 -14.25
N ILE A 371 -13.10 -22.85 -14.04
CA ILE A 371 -14.36 -22.67 -13.31
C ILE A 371 -14.11 -22.24 -11.87
N ARG A 372 -13.13 -22.85 -11.19
CA ARG A 372 -12.74 -22.49 -9.83
C ARG A 372 -12.13 -21.09 -9.74
N SER A 373 -11.47 -20.63 -10.81
CA SER A 373 -10.95 -19.26 -10.91
C SER A 373 -12.03 -18.22 -11.25
N GLY A 374 -13.16 -18.65 -11.81
CA GLY A 374 -14.35 -17.84 -12.10
C GLY A 374 -15.13 -17.54 -10.84
N TYR A 375 -14.58 -16.64 -10.00
CA TYR A 375 -15.04 -16.39 -8.65
C TYR A 375 -16.55 -16.09 -8.55
N ARG A 376 -17.24 -16.82 -7.67
CA ARG A 376 -18.64 -16.57 -7.24
C ARG A 376 -19.64 -16.39 -8.39
N LEU A 377 -19.33 -16.91 -9.57
CA LEU A 377 -20.30 -17.03 -10.65
C LEU A 377 -21.37 -18.04 -10.25
N THR A 378 -22.62 -17.75 -10.58
CA THR A 378 -23.63 -18.80 -10.63
C THR A 378 -23.31 -19.75 -11.78
N VAL A 379 -23.77 -21.00 -11.69
CA VAL A 379 -23.63 -21.97 -12.80
C VAL A 379 -24.16 -21.36 -14.10
N ARG A 380 -25.31 -20.66 -14.06
CA ARG A 380 -25.87 -19.95 -15.21
C ARG A 380 -24.91 -18.93 -15.82
N GLN A 381 -24.26 -18.10 -15.00
CA GLN A 381 -23.31 -17.11 -15.49
C GLN A 381 -22.05 -17.75 -16.05
N ALA A 382 -21.55 -18.81 -15.43
CA ALA A 382 -20.42 -19.58 -15.97
C ALA A 382 -20.77 -20.17 -17.35
N LEU A 383 -21.97 -20.70 -17.53
CA LEU A 383 -22.46 -21.16 -18.84
C LEU A 383 -22.56 -20.00 -19.84
N THR A 384 -23.09 -18.84 -19.44
CA THR A 384 -23.18 -17.65 -20.31
C THR A 384 -21.80 -17.18 -20.78
N VAL A 385 -20.82 -17.16 -19.87
CA VAL A 385 -19.41 -16.86 -20.19
C VAL A 385 -18.84 -17.82 -21.24
N LEU A 386 -19.24 -19.09 -21.18
CA LEU A 386 -18.81 -20.13 -22.12
C LEU A 386 -19.69 -20.21 -23.38
N ASP A 387 -20.59 -19.24 -23.58
CA ASP A 387 -21.58 -19.22 -24.67
C ASP A 387 -22.43 -20.51 -24.74
N LEU A 388 -22.78 -21.04 -23.57
CA LEU A 388 -23.64 -22.19 -23.37
C LEU A 388 -24.97 -21.76 -22.75
N GLN A 389 -26.05 -22.35 -23.24
CA GLN A 389 -27.39 -22.20 -22.68
C GLN A 389 -27.65 -23.29 -21.64
N PRO A 390 -28.49 -23.04 -20.62
CA PRO A 390 -28.88 -24.06 -19.65
C PRO A 390 -29.42 -25.36 -20.26
N GLY A 391 -30.11 -25.28 -21.40
CA GLY A 391 -30.63 -26.44 -22.12
C GLY A 391 -29.55 -27.33 -22.73
N ASP A 392 -28.33 -26.81 -22.90
CA ASP A 392 -27.21 -27.54 -23.48
C ASP A 392 -26.58 -28.50 -22.47
N VAL A 393 -26.71 -28.20 -21.17
CA VAL A 393 -26.17 -29.00 -20.07
C VAL A 393 -27.28 -29.41 -19.09
N PRO A 394 -28.19 -30.33 -19.48
CA PRO A 394 -29.35 -30.69 -18.66
C PRO A 394 -28.98 -31.18 -17.25
N GLY A 395 -27.80 -31.79 -17.08
CA GLY A 395 -27.29 -32.25 -15.79
C GLY A 395 -27.10 -31.14 -14.75
N LEU A 396 -27.02 -29.88 -15.18
CA LEU A 396 -26.88 -28.71 -14.30
C LEU A 396 -28.18 -27.91 -14.12
N ALA A 397 -29.32 -28.37 -14.67
CA ALA A 397 -30.57 -27.61 -14.66
C ALA A 397 -31.07 -27.27 -13.24
N ALA A 398 -30.84 -28.14 -12.27
CA ALA A 398 -31.21 -27.91 -10.87
C ALA A 398 -30.25 -26.96 -10.13
N GLU A 399 -29.04 -26.74 -10.68
CA GLU A 399 -27.96 -25.99 -10.03
C GLU A 399 -27.74 -24.60 -10.66
N LEU A 400 -28.51 -24.20 -11.68
CA LEU A 400 -28.27 -22.98 -12.48
C LEU A 400 -28.06 -21.72 -11.65
N ASP A 401 -28.85 -21.54 -10.58
CA ASP A 401 -28.77 -20.32 -9.76
C ASP A 401 -27.80 -20.46 -8.58
N THR A 402 -27.17 -21.63 -8.44
CA THR A 402 -26.17 -21.96 -7.40
C THR A 402 -24.85 -21.26 -7.71
N VAL A 403 -24.29 -20.60 -6.69
CA VAL A 403 -22.96 -20.01 -6.76
C VAL A 403 -21.91 -21.11 -6.72
N ILE A 404 -20.91 -21.02 -7.59
CA ILE A 404 -19.72 -21.87 -7.56
C ILE A 404 -18.81 -21.33 -6.44
N ASP A 405 -19.16 -21.69 -5.20
CA ASP A 405 -18.49 -21.24 -3.97
C ASP A 405 -17.65 -22.33 -3.31
N ASN A 406 -17.71 -23.58 -3.79
CA ASN A 406 -16.96 -24.71 -3.25
C ASN A 406 -16.46 -25.65 -4.36
N GLY A 407 -15.52 -26.52 -3.99
CA GLY A 407 -14.89 -27.48 -4.90
C GLY A 407 -15.86 -28.49 -5.52
N ASP A 408 -16.85 -28.96 -4.77
CA ASP A 408 -17.77 -29.98 -5.24
C ASP A 408 -18.67 -29.48 -6.37
N ILE A 409 -19.18 -28.24 -6.27
CA ILE A 409 -19.95 -27.61 -7.35
C ILE A 409 -19.05 -27.39 -8.57
N ALA A 410 -17.83 -26.87 -8.37
CA ALA A 410 -16.88 -26.65 -9.46
C ALA A 410 -16.56 -27.96 -10.21
N ASP A 411 -16.34 -29.06 -9.47
CA ASP A 411 -16.10 -30.39 -10.02
C ASP A 411 -17.30 -30.92 -10.79
N ARG A 412 -18.53 -30.76 -10.27
CA ARG A 412 -19.75 -31.16 -10.99
C ARG A 412 -19.93 -30.37 -12.27
N VAL A 413 -19.72 -29.05 -12.25
CA VAL A 413 -19.80 -28.21 -13.44
C VAL A 413 -18.74 -28.63 -14.47
N ALA A 414 -17.48 -28.80 -14.06
CA ALA A 414 -16.41 -29.19 -14.96
C ALA A 414 -16.64 -30.58 -15.58
N ARG A 415 -17.10 -31.55 -14.80
CA ARG A 415 -17.45 -32.88 -15.32
C ARG A 415 -18.61 -32.80 -16.29
N ALA A 416 -19.70 -32.10 -15.95
CA ALA A 416 -20.85 -31.95 -16.84
C ALA A 416 -20.46 -31.30 -18.18
N LEU A 417 -19.57 -30.30 -18.16
CA LEU A 417 -19.07 -29.65 -19.37
C LEU A 417 -18.16 -30.54 -20.22
N THR A 418 -17.54 -31.56 -19.63
CA THR A 418 -16.57 -32.46 -20.30
C THR A 418 -17.07 -33.90 -20.46
N GLU A 419 -18.30 -34.20 -20.01
CA GLU A 419 -18.85 -35.56 -19.99
C GLU A 419 -19.17 -36.10 -21.39
N THR A 420 -19.61 -35.23 -22.31
CA THR A 420 -20.02 -35.65 -23.65
C THR A 420 -19.14 -35.04 -24.74
N PRO A 421 -18.87 -35.77 -25.84
CA PRO A 421 -18.15 -35.22 -26.99
C PRO A 421 -18.83 -33.98 -27.58
N HIS A 422 -20.17 -33.92 -27.54
CA HIS A 422 -20.92 -32.77 -28.04
C HIS A 422 -20.62 -31.49 -27.24
N LEU A 423 -20.62 -31.56 -25.90
CA LEU A 423 -20.31 -30.42 -25.04
C LEU A 423 -18.84 -30.01 -25.13
N CYS A 424 -17.92 -30.97 -25.16
CA CYS A 424 -16.51 -30.70 -25.40
C CYS A 424 -16.30 -29.94 -26.72
N ASN A 425 -16.96 -30.38 -27.80
CA ASN A 425 -16.86 -29.71 -29.10
C ASN A 425 -17.43 -28.29 -29.07
N ARG A 426 -18.53 -28.06 -28.36
CA ARG A 426 -19.08 -26.71 -28.20
C ARG A 426 -18.17 -25.78 -27.41
N LEU A 427 -17.64 -26.27 -26.29
CA LEU A 427 -16.65 -25.55 -25.51
C LEU A 427 -15.42 -25.22 -26.35
N ALA A 428 -14.95 -26.17 -27.17
CA ALA A 428 -13.85 -25.97 -28.10
C ALA A 428 -14.13 -24.88 -29.14
N VAL A 429 -15.37 -24.79 -29.66
CA VAL A 429 -15.79 -23.71 -30.56
C VAL A 429 -15.74 -22.36 -29.85
N THR A 430 -16.30 -22.23 -28.63
CA THR A 430 -16.25 -20.99 -27.86
C THR A 430 -14.82 -20.54 -27.57
N VAL A 431 -14.00 -21.45 -27.04
CA VAL A 431 -12.60 -21.21 -26.70
C VAL A 431 -11.80 -20.77 -27.94
N THR A 432 -12.00 -21.45 -29.07
CA THR A 432 -11.32 -21.11 -30.33
C THR A 432 -11.74 -19.74 -30.84
N ALA A 433 -13.05 -19.43 -30.82
CA ALA A 433 -13.55 -18.13 -31.23
C ALA A 433 -13.00 -17.00 -30.33
N ALA A 434 -12.97 -17.19 -29.01
CA ALA A 434 -12.39 -16.24 -28.07
C ALA A 434 -10.89 -16.01 -28.35
N ARG A 435 -10.13 -17.09 -28.60
CA ARG A 435 -8.71 -17.03 -28.96
C ARG A 435 -8.48 -16.27 -30.26
N GLU A 436 -9.23 -16.56 -31.31
CA GLU A 436 -9.09 -15.90 -32.62
C GLU A 436 -9.39 -14.41 -32.55
N ARG A 437 -10.42 -14.01 -31.79
CA ARG A 437 -10.76 -12.59 -31.61
C ARG A 437 -9.70 -11.85 -30.79
N MET A 438 -9.17 -12.46 -29.73
CA MET A 438 -8.04 -11.90 -28.98
C MET A 438 -6.81 -11.73 -29.87
N ILE A 439 -6.44 -12.75 -30.64
CA ILE A 439 -5.30 -12.68 -31.57
C ILE A 439 -5.51 -11.60 -32.63
N ARG A 440 -6.73 -11.44 -33.16
CA ARG A 440 -7.06 -10.36 -34.09
C ARG A 440 -6.79 -8.99 -33.46
N SER A 441 -7.31 -8.76 -32.26
CA SER A 441 -7.07 -7.52 -31.51
C SER A 441 -5.58 -7.24 -31.30
N LEU A 442 -4.79 -8.27 -30.98
CA LEU A 442 -3.33 -8.15 -30.84
C LEU A 442 -2.62 -7.82 -32.15
N ARG A 443 -3.07 -8.37 -33.30
CA ARG A 443 -2.53 -8.00 -34.62
C ARG A 443 -2.89 -6.58 -34.99
N ASP A 444 -4.14 -6.17 -34.77
CA ASP A 444 -4.61 -4.83 -35.12
C ASP A 444 -3.89 -3.75 -34.28
N ALA A 445 -3.53 -4.09 -33.04
CA ALA A 445 -2.69 -3.24 -32.19
C ALA A 445 -1.21 -3.21 -32.63
N GLY A 446 -0.74 -4.16 -33.47
CA GLY A 446 0.67 -4.32 -33.84
C GLY A 446 1.52 -5.04 -32.77
N ALA A 447 0.89 -5.70 -31.79
CA ALA A 447 1.59 -6.39 -30.70
C ALA A 447 2.25 -7.71 -31.14
N LEU A 448 1.91 -8.19 -32.34
CA LEU A 448 2.47 -9.41 -32.94
C LEU A 448 3.38 -9.11 -34.15
N ASP A 449 3.76 -7.84 -34.37
CA ASP A 449 4.65 -7.43 -35.47
C ASP A 449 6.10 -7.86 -35.24
N ASP A 450 6.50 -7.94 -33.97
CA ASP A 450 7.85 -8.25 -33.53
C ASP A 450 7.96 -9.71 -33.05
N PRO A 451 9.14 -10.35 -33.11
CA PRO A 451 9.35 -11.73 -32.66
C PRO A 451 9.23 -11.91 -31.14
N GLU A 452 9.16 -10.81 -30.39
CA GLU A 452 8.98 -10.80 -28.95
C GLU A 452 7.96 -9.72 -28.54
N LEU A 453 6.93 -10.15 -27.81
CA LEU A 453 5.94 -9.28 -27.18
C LEU A 453 6.33 -9.14 -25.71
N THR A 454 6.87 -7.98 -25.34
CA THR A 454 7.26 -7.67 -23.95
C THR A 454 6.13 -6.95 -23.24
N LEU A 455 5.51 -7.63 -22.27
CA LEU A 455 4.46 -7.07 -21.42
C LEU A 455 5.05 -6.23 -20.29
N VAL A 456 4.34 -5.16 -19.92
CA VAL A 456 4.60 -4.40 -18.69
C VAL A 456 3.33 -4.35 -17.84
N ASP A 457 3.46 -4.68 -16.56
CA ASP A 457 2.34 -4.76 -15.60
C ASP A 457 2.86 -4.53 -14.17
N LEU A 458 2.00 -4.35 -13.19
CA LEU A 458 2.38 -4.26 -11.79
C LEU A 458 2.81 -5.64 -11.24
N GLY A 459 2.07 -6.70 -11.56
CA GLY A 459 2.36 -8.05 -11.04
C GLY A 459 1.11 -8.93 -10.89
N TRP A 460 1.16 -10.04 -10.13
CA TRP A 460 2.29 -10.55 -9.35
C TRP A 460 2.69 -11.98 -9.73
N GLY A 461 1.74 -12.78 -10.22
CA GLY A 461 1.95 -14.19 -10.58
C GLY A 461 2.20 -14.47 -12.07
N GLY A 462 2.17 -13.44 -12.93
CA GLY A 462 2.38 -13.57 -14.39
C GLY A 462 1.34 -14.44 -15.12
N THR A 463 0.12 -14.56 -14.59
CA THR A 463 -0.94 -15.39 -15.18
C THR A 463 -1.29 -14.96 -16.61
N ILE A 464 -1.42 -13.65 -16.86
CA ILE A 464 -1.73 -13.11 -18.20
C ILE A 464 -0.65 -13.53 -19.20
N GLN A 465 0.62 -13.30 -18.86
CA GLN A 465 1.76 -13.68 -19.70
C GLN A 465 1.75 -15.17 -20.03
N ARG A 466 1.60 -16.04 -19.02
CA ARG A 466 1.61 -17.49 -19.22
C ARG A 466 0.46 -17.95 -20.12
N GLN A 467 -0.75 -17.44 -19.87
CA GLN A 467 -1.93 -17.85 -20.65
C GLN A 467 -1.89 -17.29 -22.07
N LEU A 468 -1.34 -16.08 -22.26
CA LEU A 468 -1.09 -15.53 -23.58
C LEU A 468 -0.09 -16.37 -24.36
N ALA A 469 1.05 -16.72 -23.76
CA ALA A 469 2.05 -17.59 -24.39
C ALA A 469 1.44 -18.92 -24.82
N ARG A 470 0.62 -19.54 -23.97
CA ARG A 470 -0.10 -20.77 -24.29
C ARG A 470 -1.08 -20.58 -25.45
N ALA A 471 -1.83 -19.48 -25.47
CA ALA A 471 -2.78 -19.20 -26.55
C ALA A 471 -2.07 -19.00 -27.91
N LEU A 472 -0.92 -18.33 -27.93
CA LEU A 472 -0.10 -18.14 -29.13
C LEU A 472 0.53 -19.46 -29.61
N GLU A 473 1.00 -20.30 -28.69
CA GLU A 473 1.51 -21.64 -28.98
C GLU A 473 0.43 -22.50 -29.66
N ILE A 474 -0.78 -22.56 -29.10
CA ILE A 474 -1.91 -23.30 -29.68
C ILE A 474 -2.24 -22.78 -31.09
N ALA A 475 -2.19 -21.46 -31.28
CA ALA A 475 -2.43 -20.81 -32.57
C ALA A 475 -1.24 -20.91 -33.55
N ARG A 476 -0.12 -21.51 -33.13
CA ARG A 476 1.14 -21.62 -33.90
C ARG A 476 1.67 -20.27 -34.38
N ILE A 477 1.61 -19.27 -33.50
CA ILE A 477 2.18 -17.94 -33.74
C ILE A 477 3.56 -17.89 -33.09
N ASP A 478 4.60 -17.68 -33.91
CA ASP A 478 6.00 -17.65 -33.47
C ASP A 478 6.38 -16.28 -32.88
N VAL A 479 5.75 -15.93 -31.75
CA VAL A 479 6.03 -14.72 -30.98
C VAL A 479 6.29 -15.13 -29.54
N ARG A 480 7.48 -14.76 -29.02
CA ARG A 480 7.85 -15.03 -27.63
C ARG A 480 7.20 -14.00 -26.71
N VAL A 481 6.69 -14.42 -25.56
CA VAL A 481 6.07 -13.50 -24.60
C VAL A 481 6.99 -13.33 -23.39
N SER A 482 7.45 -12.11 -23.14
CA SER A 482 8.21 -11.73 -21.96
C SER A 482 7.44 -10.73 -21.10
N GLY A 483 7.90 -10.51 -19.86
CA GLY A 483 7.22 -9.65 -18.90
C GLY A 483 8.18 -8.87 -17.99
N LEU A 484 7.86 -7.60 -17.79
CA LEU A 484 8.51 -6.67 -16.87
C LEU A 484 7.47 -6.22 -15.83
N TYR A 485 7.74 -6.49 -14.55
CA TYR A 485 6.78 -6.32 -13.47
C TYR A 485 7.30 -5.39 -12.38
N LEU A 486 6.41 -4.62 -11.73
CA LEU A 486 6.78 -3.86 -10.52
C LEU A 486 7.31 -4.83 -9.45
N ALA A 487 6.60 -5.92 -9.21
CA ALA A 487 7.14 -7.07 -8.48
C ALA A 487 6.48 -8.39 -8.90
N THR A 488 7.11 -9.51 -8.53
CA THR A 488 6.52 -10.84 -8.67
C THR A 488 6.67 -11.67 -7.40
N ASP A 489 5.69 -12.54 -7.12
CA ASP A 489 5.69 -13.47 -5.99
C ASP A 489 6.02 -14.91 -6.42
N ASN A 490 5.99 -15.85 -5.48
CA ASN A 490 6.30 -17.26 -5.73
C ASN A 490 5.40 -17.90 -6.82
N ARG A 491 4.22 -17.34 -7.13
CA ARG A 491 3.36 -17.87 -8.21
C ARG A 491 4.00 -17.69 -9.58
N SER A 492 4.91 -16.72 -9.74
CA SER A 492 5.65 -16.50 -10.99
C SER A 492 6.66 -17.61 -11.31
N GLU A 493 6.99 -18.50 -10.35
CA GLU A 493 7.77 -19.73 -10.62
C GLU A 493 7.17 -20.55 -11.76
N ARG A 494 5.83 -20.54 -11.88
CA ARG A 494 5.10 -21.24 -12.95
C ARG A 494 5.38 -20.65 -14.34
N VAL A 495 5.74 -19.37 -14.40
CA VAL A 495 6.11 -18.67 -15.64
C VAL A 495 7.55 -19.04 -16.01
N ALA A 496 8.46 -19.02 -15.03
CA ALA A 496 9.84 -19.44 -15.22
C ALA A 496 9.97 -20.91 -15.63
N LEU A 497 9.21 -21.81 -14.99
CA LEU A 497 9.17 -23.25 -15.34
C LEU A 497 8.59 -23.50 -16.74
N ALA A 498 7.78 -22.57 -17.27
CA ALA A 498 7.31 -22.60 -18.66
C ALA A 498 8.36 -22.07 -19.66
N GLY A 499 9.56 -21.69 -19.21
CA GLY A 499 10.62 -21.14 -20.05
C GLY A 499 10.40 -19.68 -20.46
N LEU A 500 9.45 -18.98 -19.83
CA LEU A 500 9.11 -17.60 -20.14
C LEU A 500 9.92 -16.62 -19.27
N ARG A 501 10.38 -15.52 -19.88
CA ARG A 501 11.11 -14.45 -19.18
C ARG A 501 10.14 -13.56 -18.41
N ALA A 502 10.25 -13.51 -17.08
CA ALA A 502 9.50 -12.60 -16.22
C ALA A 502 10.46 -11.96 -15.21
N GLU A 503 10.67 -10.66 -15.32
CA GLU A 503 11.55 -9.89 -14.44
C GLU A 503 10.76 -8.96 -13.52
N GLY A 504 11.18 -8.85 -12.26
CA GLY A 504 10.57 -7.95 -11.27
C GLY A 504 11.52 -6.83 -10.86
N TYR A 505 10.99 -5.61 -10.71
CA TYR A 505 11.78 -4.43 -10.36
C TYR A 505 12.13 -4.37 -8.86
N LEU A 506 11.11 -4.34 -7.99
CA LEU A 506 11.27 -4.28 -6.53
C LEU A 506 11.45 -5.66 -5.89
N ALA A 507 10.77 -6.66 -6.43
CA ALA A 507 10.96 -8.05 -6.04
C ALA A 507 10.72 -9.01 -7.20
N GLN A 508 11.49 -10.09 -7.26
CA GLN A 508 11.40 -11.11 -8.29
C GLN A 508 11.24 -12.49 -7.68
N ALA A 509 10.23 -13.25 -8.14
CA ALA A 509 9.92 -14.60 -7.65
C ALA A 509 9.85 -14.68 -6.12
N GLY A 510 9.25 -13.67 -5.48
CA GLY A 510 9.14 -13.61 -4.03
C GLY A 510 10.36 -13.06 -3.29
N HIS A 511 11.39 -12.57 -3.97
CA HIS A 511 12.61 -12.05 -3.32
C HIS A 511 12.86 -10.57 -3.62
N PRO A 512 13.09 -9.70 -2.61
CA PRO A 512 13.11 -10.01 -1.17
C PRO A 512 11.74 -10.40 -0.60
N ALA A 513 11.72 -11.34 0.36
CA ALA A 513 10.50 -11.96 0.87
C ALA A 513 9.53 -10.96 1.52
N HIS A 514 10.06 -10.04 2.33
CA HIS A 514 9.28 -9.00 2.99
C HIS A 514 8.59 -8.09 1.97
N VAL A 515 9.35 -7.57 1.00
CA VAL A 515 8.84 -6.68 -0.04
C VAL A 515 7.75 -7.37 -0.87
N ALA A 516 8.01 -8.58 -1.34
CA ALA A 516 7.04 -9.32 -2.14
C ALA A 516 5.78 -9.66 -1.33
N ALA A 517 5.93 -10.15 -0.10
CA ALA A 517 4.79 -10.52 0.75
C ALA A 517 3.90 -9.32 1.09
N THR A 518 4.48 -8.17 1.44
CA THR A 518 3.72 -6.96 1.79
C THR A 518 2.96 -6.41 0.58
N ILE A 519 3.63 -6.27 -0.56
CA ILE A 519 2.99 -5.73 -1.79
C ILE A 519 1.88 -6.67 -2.27
N THR A 520 2.13 -7.99 -2.29
CA THR A 520 1.13 -8.97 -2.75
C THR A 520 0.02 -9.26 -1.74
N ARG A 521 0.17 -8.85 -0.47
CA ARG A 521 -0.90 -8.92 0.54
C ARG A 521 -1.97 -7.85 0.33
N SER A 522 -1.59 -6.69 -0.20
CA SER A 522 -2.50 -5.55 -0.41
C SER A 522 -2.30 -4.89 -1.78
N PRO A 523 -2.40 -5.65 -2.88
CA PRO A 523 -2.17 -5.11 -4.22
C PRO A 523 -3.28 -4.15 -4.67
N GLU A 524 -4.48 -4.28 -4.12
CA GLU A 524 -5.68 -3.62 -4.63
C GLU A 524 -5.60 -2.10 -4.55
N ILE A 525 -4.88 -1.53 -3.58
CA ILE A 525 -4.68 -0.08 -3.52
C ILE A 525 -3.75 0.39 -4.64
N VAL A 526 -2.62 -0.32 -4.87
CA VAL A 526 -1.66 0.03 -5.91
C VAL A 526 -2.33 -0.09 -7.29
N GLU A 527 -3.03 -1.19 -7.53
CA GLU A 527 -3.79 -1.42 -8.77
C GLU A 527 -4.89 -0.35 -8.96
N GLN A 528 -5.68 -0.04 -7.93
CA GLN A 528 -6.73 0.99 -8.05
C GLN A 528 -6.18 2.39 -8.33
N CYS A 529 -5.04 2.76 -7.75
CA CYS A 529 -4.41 4.06 -8.04
C CYS A 529 -3.92 4.17 -9.49
N VAL A 530 -3.53 3.06 -10.12
CA VAL A 530 -2.99 3.04 -11.50
C VAL A 530 -4.09 2.81 -12.55
N ASN A 531 -5.20 2.17 -12.17
CA ASN A 531 -6.29 1.80 -13.07
C ASN A 531 -6.89 2.99 -13.83
N ALA A 532 -7.05 2.80 -15.14
CA ALA A 532 -7.85 3.62 -16.03
C ALA A 532 -9.32 3.58 -15.62
N LEU A 533 -10.06 4.61 -16.03
CA LEU A 533 -11.46 4.81 -15.67
C LEU A 533 -12.40 4.02 -16.62
N CYS A 534 -12.10 2.74 -16.83
CA CYS A 534 -12.84 1.85 -17.71
C CYS A 534 -13.15 0.52 -17.03
N GLY A 535 -14.18 -0.17 -17.53
CA GLY A 535 -14.55 -1.50 -17.02
C GLY A 535 -13.56 -2.59 -17.44
N SER A 536 -13.62 -3.73 -16.75
CA SER A 536 -12.81 -4.89 -17.06
C SER A 536 -13.08 -5.45 -18.46
N LEU A 537 -12.01 -5.84 -19.17
CA LEU A 537 -12.14 -6.54 -20.44
C LEU A 537 -12.73 -7.95 -20.23
N ILE A 538 -13.94 -8.14 -20.74
CA ILE A 538 -14.69 -9.40 -20.66
C ILE A 538 -14.62 -10.21 -21.97
N GLY A 539 -14.19 -9.61 -23.08
CA GLY A 539 -14.03 -10.32 -24.34
C GLY A 539 -13.78 -9.39 -25.51
N PHE A 540 -13.93 -9.93 -26.71
CA PHE A 540 -13.78 -9.19 -27.96
C PHE A 540 -14.99 -9.44 -28.87
N SER A 541 -15.37 -8.42 -29.64
CA SER A 541 -16.36 -8.53 -30.71
C SER A 541 -15.82 -9.39 -31.87
N ALA A 542 -16.68 -9.70 -32.85
CA ALA A 542 -16.24 -10.39 -34.06
C ALA A 542 -15.20 -9.59 -34.86
N ASP A 543 -15.24 -8.27 -34.74
CA ASP A 543 -14.33 -7.35 -35.42
C ASP A 543 -13.01 -7.14 -34.65
N GLY A 544 -12.88 -7.68 -33.44
CA GLY A 544 -11.66 -7.54 -32.62
C GLY A 544 -11.70 -6.37 -31.62
N GLU A 545 -12.84 -5.68 -31.53
CA GLU A 545 -13.03 -4.55 -30.59
C GLU A 545 -13.23 -5.04 -29.15
N PRO A 546 -12.67 -4.35 -28.15
CA PRO A 546 -12.78 -4.75 -26.74
C PRO A 546 -14.22 -4.61 -26.24
N VAL A 547 -14.70 -5.63 -25.54
CA VAL A 547 -15.97 -5.61 -24.82
C VAL A 547 -15.68 -5.47 -23.33
N LEU A 548 -16.20 -4.41 -22.72
CA LEU A 548 -15.92 -4.05 -21.32
C LEU A 548 -17.14 -4.30 -20.43
N GLY A 549 -16.89 -4.61 -19.16
CA GLY A 549 -17.89 -4.62 -18.11
C GLY A 549 -18.31 -3.22 -17.66
N ASP A 550 -19.31 -3.14 -16.78
CA ASP A 550 -19.75 -1.89 -16.18
C ASP A 550 -18.69 -1.30 -15.23
N THR A 551 -18.74 0.00 -14.96
CA THR A 551 -17.85 0.67 -14.00
C THR A 551 -18.66 1.16 -12.80
N PRO A 552 -18.53 0.52 -11.61
CA PRO A 552 -19.35 0.87 -10.44
C PRO A 552 -18.80 2.05 -9.62
N ASP A 553 -17.60 2.57 -9.94
CA ASP A 553 -16.89 3.54 -9.11
C ASP A 553 -17.67 4.85 -8.91
N ALA A 554 -17.80 5.26 -7.65
CA ALA A 554 -18.43 6.53 -7.30
C ALA A 554 -17.68 7.73 -7.89
N PRO A 555 -18.37 8.84 -8.24
CA PRO A 555 -17.69 10.05 -8.73
C PRO A 555 -16.60 10.60 -7.81
N SER A 556 -16.76 10.47 -6.48
CA SER A 556 -15.76 10.87 -5.50
C SER A 556 -14.48 10.04 -5.58
N GLN A 557 -14.60 8.71 -5.60
CA GLN A 557 -13.46 7.80 -5.76
C GLN A 557 -12.76 8.02 -7.11
N ASN A 558 -13.51 8.30 -8.18
CA ASN A 558 -12.94 8.66 -9.48
C ASN A 558 -12.11 9.96 -9.42
N ALA A 559 -12.60 10.97 -8.70
CA ALA A 559 -11.86 12.22 -8.50
C ALA A 559 -10.60 11.98 -7.68
N GLU A 560 -10.70 11.27 -6.55
CA GLU A 560 -9.57 10.90 -5.70
C GLU A 560 -8.51 10.11 -6.47
N ARG A 561 -8.92 9.08 -7.24
CA ARG A 561 -8.03 8.31 -8.11
C ARG A 561 -7.31 9.17 -9.14
N ARG A 562 -8.02 10.04 -9.86
CA ARG A 562 -7.40 11.00 -10.79
C ARG A 562 -6.37 11.88 -10.07
N THR A 563 -6.70 12.34 -8.88
CA THR A 563 -5.79 13.19 -8.08
C THR A 563 -4.54 12.42 -7.62
N VAL A 564 -4.65 11.13 -7.29
CA VAL A 564 -3.46 10.26 -7.08
C VAL A 564 -2.61 10.20 -8.35
N GLN A 565 -3.23 9.97 -9.51
CA GLN A 565 -2.55 9.87 -10.80
C GLN A 565 -1.86 11.17 -11.20
N ASP A 566 -2.51 12.32 -10.98
CA ASP A 566 -1.92 13.64 -11.20
C ASP A 566 -0.72 13.87 -10.27
N GLY A 567 -0.80 13.42 -9.01
CA GLY A 567 0.35 13.46 -8.09
C GLY A 567 1.52 12.58 -8.54
N ILE A 568 1.25 11.36 -9.04
CA ILE A 568 2.27 10.47 -9.63
C ILE A 568 2.99 11.17 -10.78
N LEU A 569 2.23 11.78 -11.68
CA LEU A 569 2.74 12.51 -12.84
C LEU A 569 3.50 13.78 -12.43
N ALA A 570 3.05 14.49 -11.40
CA ALA A 570 3.73 15.67 -10.89
C ALA A 570 5.12 15.33 -10.36
N PHE A 571 5.27 14.22 -9.63
CA PHE A 571 6.59 13.73 -9.22
C PHE A 571 7.47 13.41 -10.44
N GLN A 572 6.96 12.64 -11.41
CA GLN A 572 7.75 12.28 -12.59
C GLN A 572 8.17 13.51 -13.40
N GLN A 573 7.29 14.50 -13.54
CA GLN A 573 7.59 15.76 -14.22
C GLN A 573 8.73 16.51 -13.51
N GLN A 574 8.69 16.59 -12.18
CA GLN A 574 9.81 17.18 -11.42
C GLN A 574 11.08 16.38 -11.64
N TRP A 575 11.04 15.06 -11.52
CA TRP A 575 12.20 14.19 -11.78
C TRP A 575 12.80 14.43 -13.18
N ASN A 576 11.97 14.35 -14.22
CA ASN A 576 12.38 14.53 -15.61
C ASN A 576 12.89 15.94 -15.92
N ARG A 577 12.41 16.97 -15.20
CA ARG A 577 12.94 18.33 -15.31
C ARG A 577 14.41 18.41 -14.88
N TYR A 578 14.80 17.69 -13.83
CA TYR A 578 16.21 17.59 -13.41
C TYR A 578 17.04 16.70 -14.35
N VAL A 579 16.46 15.62 -14.88
CA VAL A 579 17.09 14.82 -15.94
C VAL A 579 17.42 15.71 -17.15
N ALA A 580 16.45 16.48 -17.65
CA ALA A 580 16.63 17.39 -18.77
C ALA A 580 17.65 18.50 -18.47
N ALA A 581 17.56 19.14 -17.30
CA ALA A 581 18.48 20.21 -16.90
C ALA A 581 19.94 19.74 -16.82
N SER A 582 20.16 18.49 -16.43
CA SER A 582 21.48 17.86 -16.38
C SER A 582 21.99 17.31 -17.72
N GLY A 583 21.25 17.49 -18.82
CA GLY A 583 21.60 16.89 -20.11
C GLY A 583 21.52 15.36 -20.14
N GLY A 584 20.74 14.75 -19.25
CA GLY A 584 20.59 13.30 -19.10
C GLY A 584 21.46 12.65 -18.02
N ASP A 585 22.40 13.40 -17.43
CA ASP A 585 23.38 12.89 -16.44
C ASP A 585 22.84 12.77 -15.01
N TRP A 586 21.59 13.17 -14.77
CA TRP A 586 20.90 12.94 -13.50
C TRP A 586 20.89 11.44 -13.17
N PRO A 587 21.15 11.03 -11.92
CA PRO A 587 21.23 9.61 -11.59
C PRO A 587 19.89 8.91 -11.87
N ASP A 588 19.94 7.64 -12.29
CA ASP A 588 18.74 6.84 -12.52
C ASP A 588 18.31 6.06 -11.29
N LEU A 589 17.01 5.76 -11.25
CA LEU A 589 16.43 4.89 -10.23
C LEU A 589 16.43 3.41 -10.66
N ALA A 590 16.68 3.14 -11.94
CA ALA A 590 16.56 1.82 -12.54
C ALA A 590 17.62 0.81 -12.07
N ARG A 591 18.90 1.23 -12.08
CA ARG A 591 20.05 0.33 -11.91
C ARG A 591 20.52 0.23 -10.45
N PRO A 592 20.71 1.34 -9.71
CA PRO A 592 21.29 1.30 -8.38
C PRO A 592 20.44 0.48 -7.41
N ARG A 593 21.09 -0.40 -6.64
CA ARG A 593 20.39 -1.18 -5.61
C ARG A 593 19.86 -0.29 -4.49
N ALA A 594 20.64 0.70 -4.06
CA ALA A 594 20.24 1.67 -3.03
C ALA A 594 18.94 2.42 -3.41
N ALA A 595 18.78 2.82 -4.68
CA ALA A 595 17.55 3.43 -5.17
C ALA A 595 16.36 2.45 -5.07
N ARG A 596 16.52 1.21 -5.53
CA ARG A 596 15.47 0.18 -5.46
C ARG A 596 15.07 -0.18 -4.03
N ASP A 597 16.04 -0.38 -3.14
CA ASP A 597 15.79 -0.72 -1.73
C ASP A 597 15.05 0.43 -1.02
N ARG A 598 15.40 1.69 -1.32
CA ARG A 598 14.71 2.88 -0.82
C ARG A 598 13.29 3.03 -1.38
N LEU A 599 13.07 2.79 -2.68
CA LEU A 599 11.72 2.82 -3.29
C LEU A 599 10.84 1.67 -2.76
N ALA A 600 11.41 0.48 -2.55
CA ALA A 600 10.71 -0.62 -1.91
C ALA A 600 10.30 -0.25 -0.47
N ARG A 601 11.18 0.39 0.30
CA ARG A 601 10.86 0.90 1.65
C ARG A 601 9.71 1.90 1.64
N ILE A 602 9.70 2.85 0.70
CA ILE A 602 8.60 3.84 0.57
C ILE A 602 7.25 3.12 0.39
N LEU A 603 7.17 2.17 -0.54
CA LEU A 603 5.92 1.43 -0.80
C LEU A 603 5.53 0.52 0.37
N VAL A 604 6.47 -0.27 0.88
CA VAL A 604 6.23 -1.23 1.97
C VAL A 604 5.77 -0.51 3.24
N ALA A 605 6.43 0.59 3.62
CA ALA A 605 6.07 1.35 4.81
C ALA A 605 4.67 1.96 4.70
N ALA A 606 4.29 2.43 3.50
CA ALA A 606 2.93 2.91 3.25
C ALA A 606 1.89 1.80 3.41
N LEU A 607 2.17 0.59 2.91
CA LEU A 607 1.26 -0.55 3.01
C LEU A 607 1.16 -1.13 4.42
N GLU A 608 2.22 -1.09 5.22
CA GLU A 608 2.24 -1.66 6.58
C GLU A 608 1.73 -0.71 7.65
N SER A 609 1.93 0.60 7.48
CA SER A 609 1.55 1.61 8.45
C SER A 609 0.97 2.85 7.77
N PRO A 610 -0.21 2.75 7.10
CA PRO A 610 -0.85 3.91 6.53
C PRO A 610 -1.20 4.94 7.62
N THR A 611 -1.25 6.21 7.24
CA THR A 611 -1.66 7.29 8.16
C THR A 611 -3.16 7.22 8.42
N ALA A 612 -3.62 7.89 9.48
CA ALA A 612 -5.05 7.97 9.78
C ALA A 612 -5.84 8.66 8.64
N ASP A 613 -5.22 9.64 7.98
CA ASP A 613 -5.82 10.34 6.84
C ASP A 613 -5.91 9.44 5.60
N GLU A 614 -4.85 8.66 5.30
CA GLU A 614 -4.86 7.65 4.24
C GLU A 614 -5.96 6.60 4.50
N ALA A 615 -6.13 6.15 5.76
CA ALA A 615 -7.20 5.23 6.15
C ALA A 615 -8.60 5.83 5.98
N ALA A 616 -8.78 7.12 6.28
CA ALA A 616 -10.05 7.81 6.13
C ALA A 616 -10.49 7.95 4.66
N VAL A 617 -9.54 8.14 3.75
CA VAL A 617 -9.81 8.25 2.30
C VAL A 617 -9.93 6.87 1.67
N PHE A 618 -8.85 6.09 1.67
CA PHE A 618 -8.77 4.84 0.94
C PHE A 618 -9.62 3.73 1.57
N GLY A 619 -9.89 3.78 2.88
CA GLY A 619 -10.77 2.81 3.53
C GLY A 619 -12.19 2.77 2.96
N ASN A 620 -12.66 3.88 2.36
CA ASN A 620 -13.97 3.98 1.74
C ASN A 620 -13.98 3.62 0.24
N TRP A 621 -12.80 3.40 -0.37
CA TRP A 621 -12.72 2.99 -1.77
C TRP A 621 -13.34 1.62 -1.96
N THR A 622 -14.18 1.52 -2.98
CA THR A 622 -14.80 0.29 -3.41
C THR A 622 -13.92 -0.44 -4.41
N HIS A 623 -13.75 -1.75 -4.18
CA HIS A 623 -13.09 -2.68 -5.07
C HIS A 623 -14.13 -3.63 -5.68
N GLU A 624 -14.07 -3.79 -7.00
CA GLU A 624 -14.82 -4.81 -7.73
C GLU A 624 -13.97 -6.08 -7.84
N ASP A 625 -14.44 -7.17 -7.24
CA ASP A 625 -13.83 -8.48 -7.44
C ASP A 625 -14.23 -8.95 -8.86
N ASN A 626 -13.26 -8.95 -9.78
CA ASN A 626 -13.45 -9.15 -11.22
C ASN A 626 -14.18 -10.47 -11.57
N PHE A 627 -14.67 -10.58 -12.82
CA PHE A 627 -15.46 -11.69 -13.44
C PHE A 627 -16.99 -11.52 -13.46
N GLY A 628 -17.53 -10.30 -13.64
CA GLY A 628 -18.98 -10.09 -13.78
C GLY A 628 -19.76 -10.26 -12.47
N SER A 629 -19.03 -10.27 -11.35
CA SER A 629 -19.55 -10.21 -10.01
C SER A 629 -19.93 -8.75 -9.68
N THR A 630 -21.23 -8.45 -9.61
CA THR A 630 -21.75 -7.18 -9.03
C THR A 630 -21.46 -6.97 -7.52
N LEU A 631 -20.49 -7.68 -6.92
CA LEU A 631 -20.18 -7.58 -5.49
C LEU A 631 -19.06 -6.55 -5.29
N VAL A 632 -19.44 -5.42 -4.71
CA VAL A 632 -18.57 -4.28 -4.45
C VAL A 632 -18.21 -4.29 -2.97
N THR A 633 -16.92 -4.33 -2.64
CA THR A 633 -16.43 -4.36 -1.26
C THR A 633 -15.49 -3.19 -1.00
N THR A 634 -15.60 -2.54 0.15
CA THR A 634 -14.68 -1.45 0.53
C THR A 634 -13.31 -2.01 0.95
N LEU A 635 -12.22 -1.27 0.73
CA LEU A 635 -10.88 -1.67 1.18
C LEU A 635 -10.81 -1.93 2.70
N LEU A 636 -11.61 -1.18 3.47
CA LEU A 636 -11.94 -1.46 4.87
C LEU A 636 -13.39 -1.98 4.98
N PRO A 637 -13.64 -3.29 5.14
CA PRO A 637 -14.99 -3.83 5.16
C PRO A 637 -15.84 -3.33 6.32
N ALA A 638 -17.08 -2.94 6.02
CA ALA A 638 -17.98 -2.31 6.98
C ALA A 638 -18.31 -3.18 8.20
N ASP A 639 -18.29 -4.51 8.05
CA ASP A 639 -18.52 -5.47 9.12
C ASP A 639 -17.33 -5.64 10.06
N LEU A 640 -16.12 -5.26 9.65
CA LEU A 640 -14.95 -5.25 10.53
C LEU A 640 -14.88 -3.98 11.39
N LYS A 641 -15.56 -2.89 11.00
CA LYS A 641 -15.56 -1.63 11.78
C LYS A 641 -15.99 -1.84 13.25
N PRO A 642 -17.06 -2.60 13.57
CA PRO A 642 -17.42 -2.90 14.96
C PRO A 642 -16.44 -3.85 15.68
N ALA A 643 -15.62 -4.59 14.94
CA ALA A 643 -14.65 -5.54 15.49
C ALA A 643 -13.31 -4.88 15.86
N ILE A 644 -13.02 -3.67 15.39
CA ILE A 644 -11.75 -2.96 15.64
C ILE A 644 -11.32 -2.98 17.12
N PRO A 645 -12.21 -2.67 18.10
CA PRO A 645 -11.82 -2.68 19.51
C PRO A 645 -11.42 -4.06 20.06
N TYR A 646 -11.73 -5.14 19.34
CA TYR A 646 -11.48 -6.55 19.72
C TYR A 646 -10.23 -7.13 19.04
N LEU A 647 -9.71 -6.46 18.01
CA LEU A 647 -8.56 -6.95 17.25
C LEU A 647 -7.26 -6.72 18.02
N SER A 648 -6.34 -7.66 17.84
CA SER A 648 -4.92 -7.53 18.16
C SER A 648 -4.10 -7.47 16.87
N PRO A 649 -2.82 -7.06 16.92
CA PRO A 649 -1.97 -7.05 15.73
C PRO A 649 -1.90 -8.42 15.02
N GLY A 650 -1.84 -9.52 15.79
CA GLY A 650 -1.82 -10.87 15.23
C GLY A 650 -3.11 -11.24 14.50
N ASP A 651 -4.27 -10.70 14.91
CA ASP A 651 -5.54 -10.98 14.25
C ASP A 651 -5.60 -10.35 12.85
N LEU A 652 -4.94 -9.20 12.64
CA LEU A 652 -4.84 -8.56 11.33
C LEU A 652 -4.07 -9.42 10.33
N GLY A 653 -2.99 -10.07 10.79
CA GLY A 653 -2.21 -11.01 9.98
C GLY A 653 -2.99 -12.28 9.62
N ASP A 654 -3.92 -12.70 10.48
CA ASP A 654 -4.75 -13.88 10.23
C ASP A 654 -5.94 -13.60 9.28
N LEU A 655 -6.26 -12.32 8.99
CA LEU A 655 -7.32 -11.96 8.03
C LEU A 655 -6.91 -12.41 6.62
N HIS A 656 -7.79 -13.16 5.95
CA HIS A 656 -7.58 -13.51 4.56
C HIS A 656 -7.67 -12.27 3.66
N MET A 657 -7.10 -12.33 2.46
CA MET A 657 -7.13 -11.21 1.49
C MET A 657 -8.54 -10.68 1.23
N ARG A 658 -9.54 -11.57 1.27
CA ARG A 658 -10.96 -11.23 1.09
C ARG A 658 -11.64 -10.69 2.35
N ASP A 659 -11.07 -10.94 3.53
CA ASP A 659 -11.58 -10.34 4.78
C ASP A 659 -11.22 -8.86 4.86
N SER A 660 -10.09 -8.47 4.30
CA SER A 660 -9.67 -7.08 4.11
C SER A 660 -8.54 -7.03 3.09
N PHE A 661 -8.74 -6.24 2.05
CA PHE A 661 -7.74 -5.99 1.01
C PHE A 661 -6.54 -5.23 1.56
N TRP A 662 -6.75 -4.35 2.55
CA TRP A 662 -5.67 -3.60 3.20
C TRP A 662 -5.83 -3.55 4.74
N PRO A 663 -5.43 -4.63 5.44
CA PRO A 663 -5.64 -4.75 6.90
C PRO A 663 -5.00 -3.64 7.71
N ALA A 664 -3.90 -3.05 7.23
CA ALA A 664 -3.23 -1.97 7.93
C ALA A 664 -4.11 -0.70 8.05
N LEU A 665 -5.10 -0.50 7.17
CA LEU A 665 -6.08 0.58 7.34
C LEU A 665 -6.97 0.36 8.58
N ILE A 666 -7.23 -0.90 8.95
CA ILE A 666 -7.95 -1.25 10.19
C ILE A 666 -7.14 -0.74 11.38
N ALA A 667 -5.83 -1.01 11.40
CA ALA A 667 -4.94 -0.56 12.45
C ALA A 667 -4.83 0.97 12.50
N ALA A 668 -4.70 1.64 11.35
CA ALA A 668 -4.60 3.09 11.26
C ALA A 668 -5.89 3.82 11.69
N SER A 669 -7.03 3.12 11.68
CA SER A 669 -8.32 3.66 12.14
C SER A 669 -8.47 3.66 13.67
N ASP A 670 -7.56 3.04 14.43
CA ASP A 670 -7.56 3.01 15.90
C ASP A 670 -6.18 3.38 16.46
N THR A 671 -6.13 4.30 17.41
CA THR A 671 -4.86 4.85 17.91
C THR A 671 -4.03 3.80 18.66
N GLY A 672 -4.67 2.90 19.41
CA GLY A 672 -4.00 1.85 20.18
C GLY A 672 -3.48 0.73 19.29
N LEU A 673 -4.35 0.17 18.44
CA LEU A 673 -4.00 -0.87 17.47
C LEU A 673 -2.92 -0.38 16.50
N GLY A 674 -3.07 0.83 15.96
CA GLY A 674 -2.08 1.44 15.08
C GLY A 674 -0.71 1.62 15.75
N ALA A 675 -0.66 2.01 17.03
CA ALA A 675 0.61 2.13 17.75
C ALA A 675 1.30 0.77 17.95
N MET A 676 0.56 -0.29 18.29
CA MET A 676 1.12 -1.64 18.44
C MET A 676 1.60 -2.21 17.11
N VAL A 677 0.85 -2.03 16.02
CA VAL A 677 1.26 -2.48 14.67
C VAL A 677 2.53 -1.74 14.23
N ARG A 678 2.60 -0.42 14.42
CA ARG A 678 3.82 0.36 14.15
C ARG A 678 5.02 -0.17 14.93
N ALA A 679 4.87 -0.45 16.23
CA ALA A 679 5.96 -0.98 17.03
C ALA A 679 6.47 -2.35 16.53
N ILE A 680 5.58 -3.19 15.99
CA ILE A 680 5.95 -4.46 15.35
C ILE A 680 6.70 -4.23 14.03
N THR A 681 6.14 -3.40 13.14
CA THR A 681 6.76 -3.04 11.85
C THR A 681 8.13 -2.35 12.05
N ASP A 682 8.28 -1.61 13.14
CA ASP A 682 9.53 -0.96 13.51
C ASP A 682 10.58 -1.94 14.04
N GLY A 683 10.18 -3.17 14.39
CA GLY A 683 11.02 -4.16 15.05
C GLY A 683 11.27 -3.84 16.52
N ALA A 684 10.54 -2.88 17.10
CA ALA A 684 10.67 -2.50 18.50
C ALA A 684 10.05 -3.54 19.45
N ILE A 685 9.05 -4.29 18.97
CA ILE A 685 8.37 -5.35 19.72
C ILE A 685 8.22 -6.58 18.83
N ASP A 686 8.59 -7.76 19.34
CA ASP A 686 8.30 -9.03 18.67
C ASP A 686 6.77 -9.26 18.64
N PRO A 687 6.17 -9.63 17.49
CA PRO A 687 4.73 -9.93 17.42
C PRO A 687 4.23 -10.90 18.50
N ALA A 688 5.06 -11.88 18.88
CA ALA A 688 4.73 -12.87 19.89
C ALA A 688 4.56 -12.27 21.30
N ALA A 689 5.05 -11.05 21.55
CA ALA A 689 4.83 -10.35 22.83
C ALA A 689 3.35 -9.99 23.06
N PHE A 690 2.55 -9.89 21.99
CA PHE A 690 1.10 -9.67 22.07
C PHE A 690 0.31 -10.98 22.16
N ASP A 691 0.99 -12.12 22.07
CA ASP A 691 0.38 -13.43 22.23
C ASP A 691 0.54 -13.93 23.67
N PRO A 692 -0.50 -14.58 24.24
CA PRO A 692 -0.42 -15.16 25.58
C PRO A 692 0.63 -16.29 25.62
N ALA A 693 1.43 -16.33 26.68
CA ALA A 693 2.39 -17.42 26.92
C ALA A 693 1.67 -18.75 27.22
N GLY A 694 2.13 -19.85 26.61
CA GLY A 694 1.59 -21.20 26.82
C GLY A 694 0.79 -21.73 25.61
N GLU A 695 -0.17 -22.61 25.88
CA GLU A 695 -1.01 -23.20 24.83
C GLU A 695 -1.92 -22.12 24.19
N PRO A 696 -1.91 -21.97 22.85
CA PRO A 696 -2.76 -21.01 22.15
C PRO A 696 -4.24 -21.20 22.48
N TYR A 697 -4.96 -20.10 22.68
CA TYR A 697 -6.42 -20.13 22.73
C TYR A 697 -6.96 -20.41 21.32
N GLU A 698 -7.90 -21.34 21.17
CA GLU A 698 -8.46 -21.73 19.87
C GLU A 698 -9.99 -21.81 19.94
N THR A 699 -10.68 -20.92 19.25
CA THR A 699 -12.11 -21.14 18.99
C THR A 699 -12.26 -22.25 17.96
N ARG A 700 -13.19 -23.18 18.22
CA ARG A 700 -13.47 -24.32 17.32
C ARG A 700 -14.88 -24.23 16.79
N LEU A 701 -15.02 -24.33 15.47
CA LEU A 701 -16.30 -24.42 14.78
C LEU A 701 -16.47 -25.83 14.22
N ARG A 702 -17.57 -26.49 14.54
CA ARG A 702 -18.04 -27.69 13.84
C ARG A 702 -19.33 -27.35 13.12
N TYR A 703 -19.59 -27.98 11.99
CA TYR A 703 -20.86 -27.86 11.29
C TYR A 703 -21.54 -29.23 11.20
N ARG A 704 -22.88 -29.21 11.23
CA ARG A 704 -23.74 -30.39 11.16
C ARG A 704 -24.50 -30.40 9.85
N THR A 705 -24.45 -31.50 9.14
CA THR A 705 -25.08 -31.71 7.83
C THR A 705 -26.48 -32.30 7.95
N ALA A 706 -27.20 -32.38 6.83
CA ALA A 706 -28.59 -32.84 6.81
C ALA A 706 -28.75 -34.33 7.18
N ASP A 707 -27.67 -35.11 7.06
CA ASP A 707 -27.55 -36.51 7.49
C ASP A 707 -27.23 -36.68 8.99
N ASP A 708 -27.28 -35.59 9.76
CA ASP A 708 -27.06 -35.53 11.22
C ASP A 708 -25.61 -35.88 11.64
N ARG A 709 -24.64 -35.70 10.74
CA ARG A 709 -23.21 -35.88 11.04
C ARG A 709 -22.54 -34.56 11.36
N TRP A 710 -21.64 -34.60 12.34
CA TRP A 710 -20.77 -33.47 12.68
C TRP A 710 -19.42 -33.67 12.01
N HIS A 711 -18.96 -32.64 11.30
CA HIS A 711 -17.67 -32.66 10.64
C HIS A 711 -16.54 -32.21 11.58
N GLU A 712 -15.31 -32.43 11.13
CA GLU A 712 -14.08 -32.06 11.84
C GLU A 712 -14.08 -30.56 12.19
N PRO A 713 -13.56 -30.17 13.37
CA PRO A 713 -13.57 -28.80 13.80
C PRO A 713 -12.57 -27.95 13.01
N ILE A 714 -13.05 -26.82 12.50
CA ILE A 714 -12.21 -25.75 11.99
C ILE A 714 -11.75 -24.93 13.19
N ARG A 715 -10.43 -24.80 13.33
CA ARG A 715 -9.81 -24.16 14.48
C ARG A 715 -9.32 -22.78 14.09
N ARG A 716 -9.53 -21.81 14.97
CA ARG A 716 -9.03 -20.45 14.80
C ARG A 716 -8.40 -19.98 16.09
N ARG A 717 -7.16 -19.53 16.00
CA ARG A 717 -6.45 -18.94 17.13
C ARG A 717 -7.16 -17.67 17.60
N VAL A 718 -7.14 -17.43 18.89
CA VAL A 718 -7.74 -16.27 19.55
C VAL A 718 -6.70 -15.61 20.44
N ARG A 719 -6.75 -14.27 20.49
CA ARG A 719 -5.92 -13.44 21.35
C ARG A 719 -6.78 -12.62 22.29
N ILE A 720 -6.25 -12.31 23.47
CA ILE A 720 -6.81 -11.28 24.35
C ILE A 720 -6.03 -10.03 24.03
N ASN A 721 -6.68 -9.02 23.45
CA ASN A 721 -6.03 -7.77 23.09
C ASN A 721 -5.84 -6.86 24.32
N HIS A 722 -5.26 -5.69 24.09
CA HIS A 722 -4.98 -4.70 25.15
C HIS A 722 -6.23 -4.21 25.92
N ASN A 723 -7.43 -4.38 25.37
CA ASN A 723 -8.70 -4.03 26.01
C ASN A 723 -9.31 -5.20 26.82
N GLY A 724 -8.64 -6.36 26.88
CA GLY A 724 -9.22 -7.57 27.46
C GLY A 724 -10.30 -8.22 26.58
N LEU A 725 -10.32 -7.87 25.29
CA LEU A 725 -11.31 -8.31 24.31
C LEU A 725 -10.67 -9.29 23.30
N SER A 726 -11.51 -10.10 22.66
CA SER A 726 -11.10 -11.16 21.76
C SER A 726 -11.96 -11.21 20.50
N PHE A 727 -11.32 -11.58 19.41
CA PHE A 727 -11.92 -11.72 18.09
C PHE A 727 -11.65 -13.12 17.52
N ALA A 728 -12.63 -13.69 16.83
CA ALA A 728 -12.44 -14.87 15.99
C ALA A 728 -13.30 -14.76 14.72
N ARG A 729 -12.70 -15.09 13.57
CA ARG A 729 -13.40 -15.23 12.29
C ARG A 729 -13.08 -16.59 11.68
N ILE A 730 -14.12 -17.33 11.31
CA ILE A 730 -14.03 -18.71 10.84
C ILE A 730 -14.93 -18.91 9.64
N ASP A 731 -14.35 -19.36 8.53
CA ASP A 731 -15.08 -19.72 7.32
C ASP A 731 -15.27 -21.23 7.23
N PHE A 732 -16.39 -21.67 6.67
CA PHE A 732 -16.59 -23.06 6.26
C PHE A 732 -17.40 -23.14 4.96
N GLU A 733 -17.16 -24.21 4.19
CA GLU A 733 -17.83 -24.50 2.92
C GLU A 733 -18.37 -25.94 2.96
N HIS A 734 -19.70 -26.11 2.95
CA HIS A 734 -20.36 -27.41 2.82
C HIS A 734 -21.83 -27.27 2.37
N HIS A 735 -22.23 -28.01 1.34
CA HIS A 735 -23.48 -27.82 0.58
C HIS A 735 -24.80 -28.00 1.35
N ASP A 736 -24.80 -28.70 2.49
CA ASP A 736 -26.02 -29.10 3.22
C ASP A 736 -25.97 -28.80 4.74
N THR A 737 -25.25 -27.75 5.15
CA THR A 737 -25.11 -27.40 6.59
C THR A 737 -26.44 -26.95 7.20
N VAL A 738 -26.77 -27.47 8.39
CA VAL A 738 -28.00 -27.17 9.15
C VAL A 738 -27.70 -26.33 10.39
N ASP A 739 -26.75 -26.77 11.22
CA ASP A 739 -26.35 -26.11 12.47
C ASP A 739 -24.83 -26.00 12.56
N ILE A 740 -24.36 -25.09 13.41
CA ILE A 740 -22.96 -25.01 13.80
C ILE A 740 -22.81 -25.12 15.32
N SER A 741 -21.67 -25.63 15.76
CA SER A 741 -21.27 -25.73 17.16
C SER A 741 -20.01 -24.91 17.34
N LEU A 742 -20.04 -23.96 18.28
CA LEU A 742 -18.95 -23.04 18.57
C LEU A 742 -18.42 -23.26 19.98
N ALA A 743 -17.17 -23.73 20.09
CA ALA A 743 -16.44 -23.78 21.34
C ALA A 743 -15.59 -22.51 21.48
N ILE A 744 -16.01 -21.58 22.34
CA ILE A 744 -15.42 -20.25 22.49
C ILE A 744 -14.89 -20.16 23.93
N PRO A 745 -13.58 -20.04 24.20
CA PRO A 745 -12.43 -20.05 23.29
C PRO A 745 -11.76 -21.44 23.20
N GLY A 746 -12.55 -22.53 23.27
CA GLY A 746 -12.04 -23.91 23.19
C GLY A 746 -11.25 -24.38 24.41
N ARG A 747 -11.53 -23.81 25.59
CA ARG A 747 -10.98 -24.22 26.91
C ARG A 747 -11.92 -23.79 28.04
N PRO A 748 -11.72 -24.27 29.27
CA PRO A 748 -12.49 -23.80 30.42
C PRO A 748 -12.36 -22.28 30.61
N ALA A 749 -13.49 -21.58 30.58
CA ALA A 749 -13.54 -20.12 30.69
C ALA A 749 -14.97 -19.62 30.99
N ILE A 750 -15.05 -18.46 31.64
CA ILE A 750 -16.28 -17.65 31.63
C ILE A 750 -16.15 -16.67 30.47
N VAL A 751 -17.14 -16.67 29.59
CA VAL A 751 -17.13 -15.91 28.34
C VAL A 751 -18.33 -14.99 28.30
N ARG A 752 -18.06 -13.71 28.07
CA ARG A 752 -19.06 -12.72 27.70
C ARG A 752 -19.05 -12.59 26.19
N VAL A 753 -20.08 -13.11 25.52
CA VAL A 753 -20.20 -13.01 24.07
C VAL A 753 -20.89 -11.69 23.73
N ASP A 754 -20.17 -10.73 23.18
CA ASP A 754 -20.74 -9.42 22.87
C ASP A 754 -21.61 -9.51 21.61
N TRP A 755 -21.15 -10.24 20.59
CA TRP A 755 -21.97 -10.62 19.45
C TRP A 755 -21.40 -11.81 18.67
N ILE A 756 -22.28 -12.52 17.95
CA ILE A 756 -21.94 -13.48 16.91
C ILE A 756 -22.63 -13.05 15.62
N GLU A 757 -21.87 -12.94 14.54
CA GLU A 757 -22.39 -12.70 13.21
C GLU A 757 -22.05 -13.89 12.30
N ALA A 758 -23.03 -14.41 11.56
CA ALA A 758 -22.80 -15.37 10.50
C ALA A 758 -23.31 -14.78 9.17
N LYS A 759 -22.40 -14.53 8.24
CA LYS A 759 -22.74 -14.24 6.84
C LYS A 759 -22.85 -15.56 6.09
N VAL A 760 -24.07 -15.95 5.73
CA VAL A 760 -24.35 -17.27 5.16
C VAL A 760 -24.79 -17.19 3.70
N ILE A 761 -24.36 -18.14 2.89
CA ILE A 761 -24.95 -18.40 1.57
C ILE A 761 -26.01 -19.50 1.75
N ALA A 762 -27.27 -19.15 1.55
CA ALA A 762 -28.40 -20.03 1.88
C ALA A 762 -29.23 -20.37 0.63
N GLY A 763 -29.61 -21.65 0.52
CA GLY A 763 -30.53 -22.13 -0.53
C GLY A 763 -30.01 -21.98 -1.97
N GLY A 764 -28.69 -22.05 -2.18
CA GLY A 764 -28.08 -21.95 -3.51
C GLY A 764 -28.30 -20.61 -4.19
N ARG A 765 -28.52 -19.51 -3.44
CA ARG A 765 -28.71 -18.17 -4.01
C ARG A 765 -27.52 -17.29 -3.71
N ARG A 766 -27.21 -16.36 -4.63
CA ARG A 766 -26.12 -15.39 -4.51
C ARG A 766 -26.25 -14.39 -3.35
N ARG A 767 -27.44 -14.23 -2.76
CA ARG A 767 -27.67 -13.22 -1.71
C ARG A 767 -27.22 -13.74 -0.35
N GLU A 768 -26.06 -13.25 0.08
CA GLU A 768 -25.58 -13.42 1.45
C GLU A 768 -26.66 -12.95 2.45
N LYS A 769 -26.93 -13.77 3.45
CA LYS A 769 -27.82 -13.40 4.56
C LYS A 769 -26.97 -13.22 5.81
N VAL A 770 -27.06 -12.04 6.42
CA VAL A 770 -26.38 -11.74 7.68
C VAL A 770 -27.29 -12.17 8.83
N LEU A 771 -26.81 -13.08 9.68
CA LEU A 771 -27.47 -13.54 10.88
C LEU A 771 -26.69 -13.01 12.09
N ARG A 772 -27.34 -12.26 12.98
CA ARG A 772 -26.70 -11.74 14.19
C ARG A 772 -27.33 -12.29 15.45
N TRP A 773 -26.50 -12.59 16.45
CA TRP A 773 -26.84 -12.82 17.84
C TRP A 773 -26.11 -11.76 18.66
N ASP A 774 -26.78 -10.67 19.00
CA ASP A 774 -26.20 -9.48 19.66
C ASP A 774 -27.04 -9.00 20.85
N LYS A 775 -28.18 -9.67 21.12
CA LYS A 775 -29.05 -9.38 22.27
C LYS A 775 -29.10 -10.55 23.24
N PRO A 776 -29.27 -10.29 24.56
CA PRO A 776 -29.48 -11.35 25.55
C PRO A 776 -30.53 -12.38 25.15
N GLU A 777 -31.66 -11.93 24.58
CA GLU A 777 -32.74 -12.81 24.15
C GLU A 777 -32.33 -13.80 23.05
N ASP A 778 -31.33 -13.48 22.22
CA ASP A 778 -30.86 -14.35 21.14
C ASP A 778 -30.12 -15.60 21.65
N PHE A 779 -29.55 -15.51 22.85
CA PHE A 779 -28.85 -16.61 23.51
C PHE A 779 -29.79 -17.48 24.33
N VAL A 780 -30.99 -16.98 24.62
CA VAL A 780 -32.02 -17.70 25.37
C VAL A 780 -32.55 -18.85 24.51
N GLY A 781 -32.45 -20.08 25.04
CA GLY A 781 -33.02 -21.27 24.40
C GLY A 781 -32.14 -21.97 23.37
N LEU A 782 -30.91 -21.49 23.13
CA LEU A 782 -29.89 -22.24 22.40
C LEU A 782 -29.56 -23.57 23.09
N HIS A 783 -28.90 -24.47 22.34
CA HIS A 783 -28.35 -25.71 22.91
C HIS A 783 -26.93 -25.45 23.41
N TYR A 784 -26.68 -25.85 24.65
CA TYR A 784 -25.41 -25.67 25.34
C TYR A 784 -24.87 -27.06 25.67
N ALA A 785 -23.86 -27.50 24.94
CA ALA A 785 -23.23 -28.80 25.11
C ALA A 785 -22.02 -28.64 26.05
N GLU A 786 -22.08 -29.23 27.23
CA GLU A 786 -21.03 -29.12 28.27
C GLU A 786 -20.66 -27.67 28.67
N CYS A 787 -21.57 -26.71 28.41
CA CYS A 787 -21.48 -25.33 28.87
C CYS A 787 -22.80 -24.89 29.51
N ARG A 788 -22.77 -23.79 30.26
CA ARG A 788 -23.90 -23.24 31.01
C ARG A 788 -24.13 -21.79 30.65
N TYR A 789 -25.37 -21.45 30.31
CA TYR A 789 -25.81 -20.06 30.17
C TYR A 789 -26.01 -19.45 31.56
N LEU A 790 -25.28 -18.38 31.86
CA LEU A 790 -25.33 -17.73 33.18
C LEU A 790 -26.37 -16.60 33.26
N GLY A 791 -26.77 -16.06 32.11
CA GLY A 791 -27.71 -14.93 31.99
C GLY A 791 -27.12 -13.79 31.16
N GLY A 792 -27.97 -12.95 30.57
CA GLY A 792 -27.52 -11.87 29.70
C GLY A 792 -26.81 -12.43 28.46
N ASN A 793 -25.53 -12.10 28.33
CA ASN A 793 -24.62 -12.62 27.30
C ASN A 793 -23.43 -13.41 27.89
N LEU A 794 -23.57 -13.89 29.13
CA LEU A 794 -22.54 -14.66 29.84
C LEU A 794 -22.77 -16.16 29.75
N MET A 795 -21.69 -16.89 29.50
CA MET A 795 -21.65 -18.35 29.37
C MET A 795 -20.44 -18.90 30.13
N GLU A 796 -20.58 -20.06 30.75
CA GLU A 796 -19.48 -20.80 31.39
C GLU A 796 -19.21 -22.06 30.58
N PHE A 797 -17.98 -22.19 30.07
CA PHE A 797 -17.50 -23.35 29.32
C PHE A 797 -16.70 -24.24 30.27
N ASP A 798 -17.16 -25.47 30.50
CA ASP A 798 -16.54 -26.35 31.50
C ASP A 798 -15.37 -27.18 30.92
N THR A 799 -15.31 -27.38 29.59
CA THR A 799 -14.30 -28.21 28.89
C THR A 799 -13.81 -27.55 27.59
N PRO A 800 -12.68 -27.98 27.00
CA PRO A 800 -12.24 -27.55 25.66
C PRO A 800 -13.19 -27.88 24.50
N TYR A 801 -14.14 -28.80 24.71
CA TYR A 801 -15.12 -29.24 23.72
C TYR A 801 -16.52 -28.68 23.99
N ALA A 802 -16.67 -27.98 25.12
CA ALA A 802 -17.90 -27.31 25.47
C ALA A 802 -18.25 -26.28 24.40
N ALA A 803 -19.51 -26.28 23.95
CA ALA A 803 -19.91 -25.50 22.79
C ALA A 803 -21.36 -25.05 22.84
N VAL A 804 -21.61 -23.86 22.30
CA VAL A 804 -22.96 -23.37 22.02
C VAL A 804 -23.34 -23.74 20.58
N TRP A 805 -24.54 -24.27 20.37
CA TRP A 805 -25.02 -24.62 19.03
C TRP A 805 -25.93 -23.52 18.49
N LEU A 806 -25.62 -23.06 17.27
CA LEU A 806 -26.37 -22.04 16.57
C LEU A 806 -27.18 -22.66 15.43
N PRO A 807 -28.52 -22.48 15.42
CA PRO A 807 -29.38 -23.08 14.42
C PRO A 807 -29.36 -22.28 13.11
N LEU A 808 -28.27 -22.44 12.36
CA LEU A 808 -27.88 -21.59 11.23
C LEU A 808 -28.95 -21.58 10.12
N ALA A 809 -29.30 -22.75 9.56
CA ALA A 809 -30.27 -22.86 8.47
C ALA A 809 -31.68 -22.42 8.92
N ARG A 810 -32.08 -22.77 10.15
CA ARG A 810 -33.36 -22.35 10.73
C ARG A 810 -33.45 -20.82 10.86
N ARG A 811 -32.40 -20.15 11.33
CA ARG A 811 -32.34 -18.68 11.44
C ARG A 811 -32.23 -18.03 10.06
N ALA A 812 -31.60 -18.71 9.10
CA ALA A 812 -31.60 -18.32 7.70
C ALA A 812 -32.97 -18.47 7.02
N GLY A 813 -33.88 -19.30 7.57
CA GLY A 813 -35.18 -19.59 6.96
C GLY A 813 -35.08 -20.55 5.77
N THR A 814 -34.02 -21.35 5.71
CA THR A 814 -33.72 -22.31 4.64
C THR A 814 -33.53 -23.72 5.21
N PRO A 815 -33.65 -24.77 4.39
CA PRO A 815 -33.36 -26.13 4.84
C PRO A 815 -31.87 -26.34 5.13
N THR A 816 -31.00 -25.73 4.33
CA THR A 816 -29.54 -25.83 4.44
C THR A 816 -28.84 -24.51 4.08
N VAL A 817 -27.56 -24.44 4.43
CA VAL A 817 -26.57 -23.39 4.13
C VAL A 817 -25.39 -24.03 3.43
N SER A 818 -24.88 -23.43 2.35
CA SER A 818 -23.75 -23.97 1.56
C SER A 818 -22.39 -23.51 2.06
N SER A 819 -22.32 -22.33 2.65
CA SER A 819 -21.10 -21.76 3.23
C SER A 819 -21.44 -20.66 4.21
N ALA A 820 -20.55 -20.40 5.16
CA ALA A 820 -20.68 -19.23 6.02
C ALA A 820 -19.35 -18.72 6.53
N GLN A 821 -19.29 -17.40 6.70
CA GLN A 821 -18.28 -16.72 7.49
C GLN A 821 -18.87 -16.37 8.86
N VAL A 822 -18.32 -16.94 9.92
CA VAL A 822 -18.77 -16.74 11.31
C VAL A 822 -17.75 -15.88 12.04
N THR A 823 -18.20 -14.71 12.50
CA THR A 823 -17.40 -13.74 13.26
C THR A 823 -17.93 -13.64 14.69
N ILE A 824 -17.03 -13.66 15.66
CA ILE A 824 -17.35 -13.71 17.09
C ILE A 824 -16.52 -12.65 17.79
N ALA A 825 -17.17 -11.77 18.55
CA ALA A 825 -16.53 -10.80 19.42
C ALA A 825 -16.94 -11.07 20.87
N PHE A 826 -15.94 -11.18 21.75
CA PHE A 826 -16.18 -11.62 23.11
C PHE A 826 -15.09 -11.14 24.07
N ALA A 827 -15.39 -11.18 25.36
CA ALA A 827 -14.41 -11.11 26.43
C ALA A 827 -14.36 -12.46 27.15
N MET A 828 -13.19 -12.86 27.63
CA MET A 828 -13.01 -14.14 28.33
C MET A 828 -12.23 -13.98 29.62
N LEU A 829 -12.65 -14.71 30.64
CA LEU A 829 -11.90 -14.95 31.86
C LEU A 829 -11.51 -16.45 31.90
N PRO A 830 -10.26 -16.80 31.57
CA PRO A 830 -9.80 -18.19 31.57
C PRO A 830 -9.97 -18.84 32.96
N GLN A 831 -10.42 -20.09 32.99
CA GLN A 831 -10.45 -20.92 34.21
C GLN A 831 -9.34 -21.98 34.17
N SER A 832 -8.96 -22.46 35.35
CA SER A 832 -8.00 -23.55 35.50
C SER A 832 -8.60 -24.86 34.98
N ALA A 833 -7.83 -25.63 34.22
CA ALA A 833 -8.20 -26.97 33.78
C ALA A 833 -8.31 -27.97 34.95
N SER A 834 -7.87 -27.61 36.16
CA SER A 834 -7.95 -28.46 37.35
C SER A 834 -9.38 -28.70 37.85
N GLY A 835 -10.37 -27.95 37.37
CA GLY A 835 -11.77 -28.07 37.79
C GLY A 835 -12.05 -27.63 39.24
N MET A 836 -11.07 -27.05 39.94
CA MET A 836 -11.17 -26.63 41.34
C MET A 836 -11.70 -25.19 41.54
N ALA A 837 -12.14 -24.52 40.47
CA ALA A 837 -12.70 -23.16 40.57
C ALA A 837 -14.13 -23.18 41.15
N PRO A 838 -14.48 -22.25 42.07
CA PRO A 838 -15.85 -22.14 42.57
C PRO A 838 -16.82 -21.79 41.42
N ARG A 839 -17.94 -22.52 41.34
CA ARG A 839 -18.96 -22.34 40.29
C ARG A 839 -19.71 -21.02 40.48
N MET A 840 -19.91 -20.29 39.39
CA MET A 840 -20.74 -19.08 39.42
C MET A 840 -22.23 -19.42 39.64
N PRO A 841 -22.96 -18.64 40.46
CA PRO A 841 -24.39 -18.82 40.64
C PRO A 841 -25.15 -18.48 39.34
N VAL A 842 -26.04 -19.36 38.91
CA VAL A 842 -26.87 -19.19 37.70
C VAL A 842 -28.08 -18.30 38.02
N ASP A 843 -28.42 -17.35 37.14
CA ASP A 843 -29.70 -16.62 37.26
C ASP A 843 -30.89 -17.54 36.97
N ARG A 844 -31.55 -18.00 38.04
CA ARG A 844 -32.70 -18.91 37.98
C ARG A 844 -33.88 -18.35 37.20
N ARG A 845 -34.04 -17.02 37.08
CA ARG A 845 -35.12 -16.41 36.28
C ARG A 845 -34.82 -16.54 34.79
N ALA A 846 -33.57 -16.29 34.38
CA ALA A 846 -33.13 -16.46 33.00
C ALA A 846 -33.22 -17.93 32.56
N GLU A 847 -32.86 -18.88 33.43
CA GLU A 847 -32.97 -20.32 33.13
C GLU A 847 -34.43 -20.77 32.92
N MET A 848 -35.35 -20.30 33.76
CA MET A 848 -36.79 -20.58 33.61
C MET A 848 -37.36 -19.99 32.31
N ALA A 849 -36.96 -18.76 31.94
CA ALA A 849 -37.35 -18.14 30.68
C ALA A 849 -36.81 -18.93 29.47
N ALA A 850 -35.56 -19.39 29.51
CA ALA A 850 -34.95 -20.21 28.46
C ALA A 850 -35.61 -21.59 28.32
N ARG A 851 -36.06 -22.18 29.42
CA ARG A 851 -36.82 -23.44 29.41
C ARG A 851 -38.22 -23.24 28.81
N ALA A 852 -38.90 -22.16 29.18
CA ALA A 852 -40.22 -21.81 28.66
C ALA A 852 -40.19 -21.49 27.15
N ALA A 853 -39.18 -20.74 26.68
CA ALA A 853 -38.98 -20.44 25.27
C ALA A 853 -38.76 -21.72 24.44
N ARG A 854 -37.88 -22.62 24.90
CA ARG A 854 -37.63 -23.94 24.25
C ARG A 854 -38.89 -24.79 24.14
N LEU A 855 -39.70 -24.84 25.20
CA LEU A 855 -40.97 -25.57 25.19
C LEU A 855 -41.96 -24.96 24.19
N THR A 856 -42.02 -23.63 24.12
CA THR A 856 -42.95 -22.89 23.25
C THR A 856 -42.57 -23.03 21.78
N GLU A 857 -41.28 -22.93 21.43
CA GLU A 857 -40.80 -23.16 20.07
C GLU A 857 -41.01 -24.61 19.63
N ARG A 858 -40.69 -25.58 20.49
CA ARG A 858 -40.87 -27.00 20.19
C ARG A 858 -42.35 -27.33 19.94
N MET A 859 -43.24 -26.77 20.75
CA MET A 859 -44.69 -26.86 20.54
C MET A 859 -45.14 -26.21 19.23
N ARG A 860 -44.60 -25.03 18.88
CA ARG A 860 -44.91 -24.36 17.60
C ARG A 860 -44.42 -25.16 16.39
N ALA A 861 -43.24 -25.79 16.48
CA ALA A 861 -42.69 -26.63 15.43
C ALA A 861 -43.50 -27.92 15.23
N GLU A 862 -43.85 -28.62 16.33
CA GLU A 862 -44.70 -29.82 16.30
C GLU A 862 -46.13 -29.51 15.80
N TYR A 863 -46.64 -28.31 16.12
CA TYR A 863 -47.94 -27.85 15.61
C TYR A 863 -47.91 -27.55 14.11
N ARG A 864 -46.85 -26.90 13.59
CA ARG A 864 -46.73 -26.61 12.15
C ARG A 864 -46.55 -27.86 11.30
N THR A 865 -45.89 -28.89 11.83
CA THR A 865 -45.59 -30.13 11.08
C THR A 865 -46.74 -31.14 11.09
N ALA A 866 -47.50 -31.25 12.19
CA ALA A 866 -48.53 -32.29 12.32
C ALA A 866 -49.83 -31.82 13.02
N GLY A 867 -50.05 -30.51 13.11
CA GLY A 867 -51.22 -29.91 13.75
C GLY A 867 -51.35 -30.27 15.24
N VAL A 868 -52.58 -30.24 15.76
CA VAL A 868 -52.90 -30.57 17.17
C VAL A 868 -52.43 -31.99 17.55
N LYS A 869 -52.41 -32.93 16.59
CA LYS A 869 -51.96 -34.32 16.82
C LYS A 869 -50.45 -34.40 17.07
N GLY A 870 -49.64 -33.55 16.43
CA GLY A 870 -48.19 -33.46 16.64
C GLY A 870 -47.82 -33.01 18.05
N VAL A 871 -48.49 -31.97 18.54
CA VAL A 871 -48.29 -31.42 19.89
C VAL A 871 -48.69 -32.43 20.97
N ALA A 872 -49.78 -33.17 20.76
CA ALA A 872 -50.22 -34.22 21.69
C ALA A 872 -49.24 -35.42 21.74
N ALA A 873 -48.65 -35.79 20.60
CA ALA A 873 -47.64 -36.84 20.52
C ALA A 873 -46.30 -36.42 21.16
N GLY A 874 -45.88 -35.16 20.98
CA GLY A 874 -44.72 -34.57 21.64
C GLY A 874 -44.88 -34.51 23.16
N ALA A 875 -46.04 -34.03 23.64
CA ALA A 875 -46.37 -34.00 25.07
C ALA A 875 -46.39 -35.41 25.70
N ARG A 876 -46.93 -36.42 25.00
CA ARG A 876 -46.89 -37.83 25.45
C ARG A 876 -45.47 -38.39 25.53
N ARG A 877 -44.58 -38.06 24.59
CA ARG A 877 -43.16 -38.48 24.66
C ARG A 877 -42.42 -37.85 25.83
N VAL A 878 -42.67 -36.57 26.10
CA VAL A 878 -42.08 -35.86 27.25
C VAL A 878 -42.62 -36.40 28.58
N ALA A 879 -43.92 -36.71 28.65
CA ALA A 879 -44.53 -37.35 29.82
C ALA A 879 -43.98 -38.75 30.06
N ARG A 880 -43.81 -39.59 29.01
CA ARG A 880 -43.17 -40.91 29.12
C ARG A 880 -41.72 -40.83 29.62
N ARG A 881 -40.92 -39.89 29.10
CA ARG A 881 -39.52 -39.68 29.56
C ARG A 881 -39.41 -39.20 31.00
N LYS A 882 -40.40 -38.46 31.52
CA LYS A 882 -40.43 -38.00 32.91
C LYS A 882 -40.95 -39.04 33.91
N LEU A 883 -41.67 -40.06 33.42
CA LEU A 883 -42.22 -41.14 34.24
C LEU A 883 -41.30 -42.37 34.34
N GLY A 884 -40.12 -42.35 33.72
CA GLY A 884 -39.08 -43.36 33.95
C GLY A 884 -39.40 -44.77 33.45
N ASP A 885 -40.13 -44.91 32.34
CA ASP A 885 -40.25 -46.20 31.65
C ASP A 885 -39.13 -46.35 30.62
N ASP A 886 -38.03 -46.99 31.04
CA ASP A 886 -37.10 -47.68 30.14
C ASP A 886 -37.64 -49.10 29.87
N ARG A 887 -38.38 -49.26 28.78
CA ARG A 887 -38.46 -50.50 27.99
C ARG A 887 -38.65 -50.20 26.51
#